data_AF-A0A2N8KJH8-F1
#
_entry.id   AF-A0A2N8KJH8-F1
#
_cell.length_a   1.000
_cell.length_b   1.000
_cell.length_c   1.000
_cell.angle_alpha   90.00
_cell.angle_beta   90.00
_cell.angle_gamma   90.00
#
_symmetry.space_group_name_H-M   'P 1'
#
loop_
_entity.id
_entity.type
_entity.pdbx_description
1 polymer ?
#
loop_
_entity_poly.entity_id
_entity_poly.type
_entity_poly.pdbx_seq_one_letter_code
_entity_poly.pdbx_strand_id
1 'polypeptide(L)'
;MRHCARPLRSGGCVPPRPAARASFDFKPLALALALASLAAVQAPAQAQSSWIARCLGDFFEPGARPECHQPYSEGLAAVLTGSAGDAAGRWGYLDKQGRMAIAPAYDEAEPFQNGLAAVNKDGRWGYIDRGGRWAIEPRYARASGFNAEGSAVVEADGRDVLIDRQGKTLKTFALGARSWGFRPGQKLAAMEIPQPPRLFNVATGKAATLPEGVMRLAAPTGGYLPAQLRDTRYGGWWGLLDQAGGWAVTPQALQSQEPPLRDGALLAVRRDERWLFVDAAGQALSSERYRQLQSVAPGLWLARPDDGGPAQLLDGQRQVLHRFKSPYAGVQDREGWRFMVDDDLVLLVDAADRLIRVPVGQGRVDVREGQAWISGAQPGNAPQAQAAEQPGQDAVARAEDASAPVEAEAAEDIGGEPAADDAGAMIASDAAIPAAAPADAPPPPMIPMPPVSAASEAGAAADAADAADAAAAAAEAAAAAAASGAEISQGGLVQIYAADGRPLLDDATVARLRAYDVTAFSRRDESRRGAAGTAPMPLALLRPHAYGQPIGILTPAGKIVTNADWDDISAYDVSMPLPVRTREGKAGAIDAAGKWAVPPRFGNLRPFRGGYAWARPAGSQRGEEVLIDARGKTVAVPDAVLDGAEGLDGDMLHYRAPDENRERRWGVWNLRAGAPVLKPVYDGIEAFRDGWALVQERGQWGVIDSKGRWALRPAYQSAYELEYLGNGLMLVPDTGPRASDSSRGYRLVNLRSGKSSPALANKPTALKDGRYIAELEDAGLMLFDADGAGLRLADSRQRRNEVYGDWIYMEGDEREGAIDARGELKVPALYGEFNPFFVQPEGLARAYDGAGYRLIDQNGKTLLDGRGDGTPLAGMQRIVYQDDGGSVMTDLRGNEVARVPGSYSVRYRFASEGVVPYSGDGGNDRYGFVDAAGKRIVGPHFDWLGPLRNGLAVAQRKQRTGKQFGYIDLSGRYAIPPLFSWAGDFHEERALVRQDGYTQFIDTKGEPLATFVMVCDTLTILDRLGRISWPQQKMSCPAAGKFELAPDNAKAEQQ
;
A
#
# COMPACT_ATOMS: atom_id res chain seq x y z
N MET A 1 61.32 -2.99 4.54
CA MET A 1 62.47 -3.52 5.31
C MET A 1 63.14 -2.38 6.07
N ARG A 2 63.70 -2.68 7.27
CA ARG A 2 64.65 -1.86 8.08
C ARG A 2 64.17 -0.50 8.63
N HIS A 3 64.68 -0.19 9.83
CA HIS A 3 64.54 1.10 10.53
C HIS A 3 65.67 2.08 10.15
N CYS A 4 65.55 3.36 10.52
CA CYS A 4 66.34 3.97 11.61
C CYS A 4 65.95 5.45 11.82
N ALA A 5 66.52 6.11 12.85
CA ALA A 5 66.12 7.46 13.27
C ALA A 5 67.30 8.36 13.70
N ARG A 6 67.11 9.68 13.57
CA ARG A 6 67.85 10.77 14.28
C ARG A 6 69.37 10.93 13.92
N PRO A 7 70.11 11.95 14.42
CA PRO A 7 69.82 13.40 14.44
C PRO A 7 71.05 14.36 14.26
N LEU A 8 70.83 15.69 14.46
CA LEU A 8 71.74 16.75 15.00
C LEU A 8 72.63 17.65 14.08
N ARG A 9 72.51 18.98 14.35
CA ARG A 9 73.55 20.06 14.40
C ARG A 9 74.20 20.55 13.07
N SER A 10 74.68 21.81 12.95
CA SER A 10 74.63 23.01 13.81
C SER A 10 75.07 24.31 13.08
N GLY A 11 74.58 25.49 13.50
CA GLY A 11 75.13 26.81 13.10
C GLY A 11 74.26 28.01 13.55
N GLY A 12 74.86 29.12 13.97
CA GLY A 12 74.20 30.40 14.30
C GLY A 12 75.04 31.61 13.80
N CYS A 13 74.75 32.88 14.07
CA CYS A 13 73.71 33.52 14.90
C CYS A 13 73.55 35.03 14.51
N VAL A 14 72.80 35.82 15.30
CA VAL A 14 72.61 37.31 15.28
C VAL A 14 71.42 37.87 14.42
N PRO A 15 70.58 38.81 14.96
CA PRO A 15 69.34 39.32 14.31
C PRO A 15 69.42 40.80 13.83
N PRO A 16 68.32 41.39 13.28
CA PRO A 16 67.48 42.27 14.12
C PRO A 16 65.96 42.34 13.79
N ARG A 17 65.19 42.80 14.80
CA ARG A 17 63.84 43.44 14.80
C ARG A 17 62.75 43.04 13.75
N PRO A 18 61.56 42.59 14.19
CA PRO A 18 60.37 42.54 13.34
C PRO A 18 59.75 43.94 13.15
N ALA A 19 59.19 44.21 11.96
CA ALA A 19 58.36 45.38 11.69
C ALA A 19 56.88 45.12 12.07
N ALA A 20 56.09 46.18 12.21
CA ALA A 20 54.74 46.12 12.77
C ALA A 20 53.76 45.30 11.92
N ARG A 21 52.95 44.44 12.58
CA ARG A 21 51.66 44.02 12.04
C ARG A 21 50.67 45.18 12.23
N ALA A 22 50.06 45.65 11.15
CA ALA A 22 48.87 46.49 11.25
C ALA A 22 47.69 45.61 11.70
N SER A 23 47.20 45.84 12.92
CA SER A 23 45.98 45.22 13.43
C SER A 23 44.77 45.94 12.83
N PHE A 24 44.11 45.29 11.86
CA PHE A 24 42.75 45.68 11.47
C PHE A 24 41.76 45.16 12.51
N ASP A 25 41.37 46.03 13.45
CA ASP A 25 40.28 45.78 14.39
C ASP A 25 38.93 45.73 13.65
N PHE A 26 38.55 44.54 13.19
CA PHE A 26 37.14 44.23 12.96
C PHE A 26 36.51 43.88 14.32
N LYS A 27 35.32 44.44 14.59
CA LYS A 27 34.57 44.23 15.84
C LYS A 27 33.34 43.33 15.64
N PRO A 28 33.48 42.00 15.55
CA PRO A 28 32.33 41.10 15.70
C PRO A 28 31.79 41.12 17.15
N LEU A 29 32.60 41.57 18.11
CA LEU A 29 32.26 41.62 19.54
C LEU A 29 30.99 42.42 19.87
N ALA A 30 30.60 43.42 19.07
CA ALA A 30 29.44 44.25 19.39
C ALA A 30 28.12 43.46 19.35
N LEU A 31 27.85 42.75 18.25
CA LEU A 31 26.69 41.87 18.12
C LEU A 31 26.78 40.69 19.09
N ALA A 32 27.96 40.08 19.24
CA ALA A 32 28.17 38.98 20.17
C ALA A 32 27.90 39.37 21.64
N LEU A 33 28.32 40.56 22.08
CA LEU A 33 28.02 41.08 23.43
C LEU A 33 26.55 41.47 23.59
N ALA A 34 25.92 42.06 22.56
CA ALA A 34 24.50 42.38 22.60
C ALA A 34 23.64 41.12 22.77
N LEU A 35 23.89 40.09 21.96
CA LEU A 35 23.19 38.79 22.02
C LEU A 35 23.55 38.00 23.29
N ALA A 36 24.80 37.99 23.74
CA ALA A 36 25.18 37.41 25.03
C ALA A 36 24.46 38.10 26.21
N SER A 37 24.11 39.39 26.08
CA SER A 37 23.30 40.10 27.08
C SER A 37 21.79 39.81 27.01
N LEU A 38 21.32 39.06 26.01
CA LEU A 38 19.96 38.49 25.96
C LEU A 38 19.89 37.10 26.61
N ALA A 39 21.01 36.39 26.77
CA ALA A 39 21.10 35.02 27.30
C ALA A 39 20.84 34.90 28.82
N ALA A 40 19.91 35.70 29.35
CA ALA A 40 19.43 35.67 30.74
C ALA A 40 17.97 36.16 30.89
N VAL A 41 17.20 36.30 29.81
CA VAL A 41 15.75 36.55 29.87
C VAL A 41 15.00 35.36 29.31
N GLN A 42 14.80 34.34 30.15
CA GLN A 42 13.64 33.48 29.97
C GLN A 42 12.40 34.36 30.21
N ALA A 43 11.65 34.65 29.14
CA ALA A 43 10.30 35.16 29.31
C ALA A 43 9.49 34.15 30.14
N PRO A 44 8.56 34.59 31.01
CA PRO A 44 7.61 33.67 31.62
C PRO A 44 6.85 32.94 30.50
N ALA A 45 6.47 31.69 30.73
CA ALA A 45 5.81 30.84 29.73
C ALA A 45 4.34 31.25 29.48
N GLN A 46 4.13 32.48 29.01
CA GLN A 46 3.02 32.78 28.13
C GLN A 46 3.24 32.00 26.83
N ALA A 47 2.19 31.33 26.33
CA ALA A 47 2.31 30.49 25.15
C ALA A 47 2.74 31.36 23.95
N GLN A 48 3.95 31.12 23.43
CA GLN A 48 4.36 31.72 22.16
C GLN A 48 3.36 31.29 21.09
N SER A 49 2.90 32.21 20.24
CA SER A 49 2.00 31.86 19.16
C SER A 49 2.65 30.77 18.30
N SER A 50 1.86 29.75 17.93
CA SER A 50 2.37 28.53 17.29
C SER A 50 3.17 28.84 16.02
N TRP A 51 2.83 29.90 15.30
CA TRP A 51 3.57 30.36 14.13
C TRP A 51 5.00 30.87 14.46
N ILE A 52 5.20 31.59 15.58
CA ILE A 52 6.54 32.00 16.04
C ILE A 52 7.36 30.78 16.46
N ALA A 53 6.73 29.84 17.18
CA ALA A 53 7.39 28.60 17.60
C ALA A 53 7.92 27.79 16.40
N ARG A 54 7.22 27.79 15.25
CA ARG A 54 7.73 27.21 13.99
C ARG A 54 8.91 27.99 13.41
N CYS A 55 8.88 29.33 13.41
CA CYS A 55 9.98 30.15 12.90
C CYS A 55 11.30 30.01 13.69
N LEU A 56 11.22 29.62 14.96
CA LEU A 56 12.36 29.45 15.87
C LEU A 56 12.76 27.98 16.12
N GLY A 57 11.89 27.04 15.74
CA GLY A 57 11.90 25.64 16.15
C GLY A 57 13.11 24.80 15.75
N ASP A 58 13.20 23.60 16.34
CA ASP A 58 14.41 22.77 16.30
C ASP A 58 14.49 21.73 15.16
N PHE A 59 13.39 21.45 14.46
CA PHE A 59 13.32 20.37 13.46
C PHE A 59 13.70 20.83 12.04
N PHE A 60 14.99 21.02 11.80
CA PHE A 60 15.54 21.14 10.45
C PHE A 60 16.49 19.98 10.12
N GLU A 61 16.04 19.10 9.21
CA GLU A 61 16.92 18.11 8.57
C GLU A 61 17.91 18.77 7.60
N PRO A 62 19.03 18.10 7.22
CA PRO A 62 19.93 18.57 6.17
C PRO A 62 19.18 18.74 4.85
N GLY A 63 19.02 19.99 4.40
CA GLY A 63 18.26 20.34 3.19
C GLY A 63 16.76 20.60 3.40
N ALA A 64 16.24 20.58 4.63
CA ALA A 64 14.90 21.10 4.93
C ALA A 64 14.82 22.61 4.63
N ARG A 65 13.64 23.12 4.26
CA ARG A 65 13.43 24.56 4.02
C ARG A 65 12.97 25.27 5.30
N PRO A 66 13.41 26.52 5.55
CA PRO A 66 12.87 27.33 6.64
C PRO A 66 11.45 27.81 6.30
N GLU A 67 10.45 27.44 7.10
CA GLU A 67 9.05 27.83 6.85
C GLU A 67 8.82 29.35 6.79
N CYS A 68 9.66 30.12 7.50
CA CYS A 68 9.53 31.57 7.66
C CYS A 68 10.53 32.40 6.85
N HIS A 69 11.42 31.78 6.07
CA HIS A 69 12.51 32.49 5.37
C HIS A 69 12.84 31.82 4.03
N GLN A 70 12.52 32.47 2.91
CA GLN A 70 12.87 31.99 1.57
C GLN A 70 14.30 32.41 1.17
N PRO A 71 14.99 31.64 0.31
CA PRO A 71 16.27 32.06 -0.27
C PRO A 71 16.17 33.35 -1.09
N TYR A 72 17.29 34.05 -1.28
CA TYR A 72 17.33 35.24 -2.13
C TYR A 72 17.08 34.89 -3.60
N SER A 73 16.16 35.64 -4.23
CA SER A 73 15.90 35.60 -5.67
C SER A 73 15.76 37.03 -6.22
N GLU A 74 16.47 37.28 -7.32
CA GLU A 74 16.72 38.61 -7.92
C GLU A 74 17.26 39.68 -6.97
N GLY A 75 17.76 39.28 -5.81
CA GLY A 75 18.25 40.17 -4.74
C GLY A 75 17.22 40.61 -3.71
N LEU A 76 16.07 39.94 -3.63
CA LEU A 76 15.12 40.04 -2.52
C LEU A 76 14.90 38.65 -1.89
N ALA A 77 14.69 38.59 -0.59
CA ALA A 77 14.33 37.35 0.13
C ALA A 77 13.01 37.56 0.89
N ALA A 78 12.03 36.67 0.68
CA ALA A 78 10.76 36.72 1.40
C ALA A 78 10.97 36.23 2.86
N VAL A 79 10.45 36.97 3.83
CA VAL A 79 10.57 36.64 5.27
C VAL A 79 9.27 36.89 6.02
N LEU A 80 8.93 36.01 6.95
CA LEU A 80 7.80 36.15 7.87
C LEU A 80 8.24 36.89 9.15
N THR A 81 7.41 37.81 9.65
CA THR A 81 7.69 38.60 10.86
C THR A 81 6.38 39.09 11.49
N GLY A 82 6.42 39.42 12.78
CA GLY A 82 5.25 39.86 13.57
C GLY A 82 5.50 39.73 15.08
N SER A 83 4.44 39.87 15.85
CA SER A 83 4.43 39.83 17.32
C SER A 83 3.66 38.61 17.84
N ALA A 84 3.96 38.14 19.06
CA ALA A 84 3.32 36.95 19.63
C ALA A 84 1.81 37.12 19.90
N GLY A 85 1.33 38.37 20.00
CA GLY A 85 -0.10 38.69 20.04
C GLY A 85 -0.81 38.67 18.68
N ASP A 86 -0.07 38.54 17.57
CA ASP A 86 -0.65 38.43 16.24
C ASP A 86 -1.09 36.98 15.98
N ALA A 87 -2.33 36.79 15.51
CA ALA A 87 -2.88 35.47 15.18
C ALA A 87 -2.04 34.71 14.11
N ALA A 88 -1.42 35.45 13.19
CA ALA A 88 -0.44 34.96 12.23
C ALA A 88 0.59 36.05 11.93
N GLY A 89 1.82 35.66 11.61
CA GLY A 89 2.84 36.58 11.09
C GLY A 89 2.49 37.08 9.70
N ARG A 90 3.21 38.11 9.22
CA ARG A 90 3.06 38.68 7.88
C ARG A 90 4.36 38.55 7.10
N TRP A 91 4.25 38.26 5.80
CA TRP A 91 5.39 38.21 4.89
C TRP A 91 5.73 39.59 4.34
N GLY A 92 7.02 39.91 4.34
CA GLY A 92 7.65 41.04 3.65
C GLY A 92 8.92 40.57 2.91
N TYR A 93 9.73 41.52 2.40
CA TYR A 93 10.96 41.17 1.66
C TYR A 93 12.19 41.97 2.14
N LEU A 94 13.31 41.27 2.36
CA LEU A 94 14.62 41.87 2.67
C LEU A 94 15.45 42.14 1.40
N ASP A 95 16.24 43.22 1.42
CA ASP A 95 17.29 43.48 0.43
C ASP A 95 18.62 42.76 0.69
N LYS A 96 19.53 42.82 -0.27
CA LYS A 96 20.91 42.28 -0.19
C LYS A 96 21.76 42.86 0.97
N GLN A 97 21.26 43.78 1.78
CA GLN A 97 21.91 44.37 2.95
C GLN A 97 21.19 44.03 4.28
N GLY A 98 20.16 43.18 4.26
CA GLY A 98 19.41 42.79 5.47
C GLY A 98 18.39 43.82 5.95
N ARG A 99 17.97 44.74 5.08
CA ARG A 99 16.97 45.79 5.39
C ARG A 99 15.63 45.43 4.77
N MET A 100 14.54 45.79 5.43
CA MET A 100 13.19 45.62 4.87
C MET A 100 13.03 46.51 3.63
N ALA A 101 12.79 45.89 2.48
CA ALA A 101 12.63 46.55 1.18
C ALA A 101 11.16 46.68 0.77
N ILE A 102 10.32 45.72 1.19
CA ILE A 102 8.87 45.71 1.04
C ILE A 102 8.32 45.32 2.41
N ALA A 103 7.46 46.17 2.99
CA ALA A 103 6.96 45.98 4.35
C ALA A 103 6.13 44.69 4.49
N PRO A 104 6.10 44.05 5.68
CA PRO A 104 5.30 42.86 5.92
C PRO A 104 3.80 43.16 5.87
N ALA A 105 3.11 42.56 4.89
CA ALA A 105 1.69 42.80 4.65
C ALA A 105 0.92 41.56 4.16
N TYR A 106 1.63 40.53 3.69
CA TYR A 106 1.05 39.40 2.95
C TYR A 106 0.84 38.18 3.86
N ASP A 107 -0.18 37.39 3.55
CA ASP A 107 -0.50 36.13 4.25
C ASP A 107 0.47 35.00 3.80
N GLU A 108 0.86 35.01 2.53
CA GLU A 108 1.90 34.14 1.92
C GLU A 108 2.71 34.94 0.89
N ALA A 109 3.97 34.53 0.63
CA ALA A 109 4.85 35.20 -0.33
C ALA A 109 5.86 34.26 -1.00
N GLU A 110 5.86 34.24 -2.34
CA GLU A 110 6.85 33.51 -3.15
C GLU A 110 8.09 34.38 -3.46
N PRO A 111 9.24 33.77 -3.82
CA PRO A 111 10.41 34.51 -4.29
C PRO A 111 10.14 35.31 -5.58
N PHE A 112 10.90 36.39 -5.78
CA PHE A 112 10.85 37.14 -7.04
C PHE A 112 11.33 36.29 -8.22
N GLN A 113 10.56 36.27 -9.32
CA GLN A 113 10.87 35.53 -10.54
C GLN A 113 10.51 36.37 -11.78
N ASN A 114 11.51 36.69 -12.59
CA ASN A 114 11.44 37.57 -13.75
C ASN A 114 10.87 38.97 -13.44
N GLY A 115 11.21 39.55 -12.29
CA GLY A 115 10.86 40.91 -11.88
C GLY A 115 9.50 41.09 -11.19
N LEU A 116 8.75 40.02 -10.93
CA LEU A 116 7.52 40.02 -10.13
C LEU A 116 7.59 38.92 -9.06
N ALA A 117 6.87 39.09 -7.96
CA ALA A 117 6.62 38.02 -6.98
C ALA A 117 5.11 37.76 -6.84
N ALA A 118 4.73 36.51 -6.65
CA ALA A 118 3.37 36.14 -6.27
C ALA A 118 3.23 36.30 -4.76
N VAL A 119 2.14 36.92 -4.31
CA VAL A 119 1.82 37.12 -2.88
C VAL A 119 0.35 36.90 -2.62
N ASN A 120 0.02 36.31 -1.47
CA ASN A 120 -1.35 36.17 -0.99
C ASN A 120 -1.71 37.34 -0.08
N LYS A 121 -2.90 37.91 -0.30
CA LYS A 121 -3.52 38.85 0.63
C LYS A 121 -5.02 38.57 0.73
N ASP A 122 -5.53 38.53 1.95
CA ASP A 122 -6.95 38.30 2.26
C ASP A 122 -7.47 36.98 1.63
N GLY A 123 -6.61 35.95 1.62
CA GLY A 123 -6.89 34.62 1.07
C GLY A 123 -6.77 34.51 -0.45
N ARG A 124 -6.34 35.56 -1.18
CA ARG A 124 -6.22 35.56 -2.64
C ARG A 124 -4.83 35.92 -3.11
N TRP A 125 -4.40 35.29 -4.18
CA TRP A 125 -3.11 35.56 -4.83
C TRP A 125 -3.21 36.70 -5.85
N GLY A 126 -2.20 37.57 -5.81
CA GLY A 126 -1.89 38.61 -6.78
C GLY A 126 -0.38 38.69 -7.01
N TYR A 127 0.07 39.72 -7.72
CA TYR A 127 1.49 39.92 -8.06
C TYR A 127 1.96 41.33 -7.79
N ILE A 128 3.16 41.45 -7.18
CA ILE A 128 3.81 42.73 -6.88
C ILE A 128 5.12 42.91 -7.65
N ASP A 129 5.47 44.16 -7.92
CA ASP A 129 6.78 44.57 -8.41
C ASP A 129 7.83 44.66 -7.29
N ARG A 130 9.08 44.87 -7.69
CA ARG A 130 10.24 44.95 -6.77
C ARG A 130 10.25 46.19 -5.85
N GLY A 131 9.26 47.07 -5.97
CA GLY A 131 8.98 48.18 -5.06
C GLY A 131 7.73 47.95 -4.21
N GLY A 132 7.14 46.74 -4.21
CA GLY A 132 5.96 46.38 -3.43
C GLY A 132 4.62 46.70 -4.08
N ARG A 133 4.60 47.34 -5.26
CA ARG A 133 3.35 47.80 -5.89
C ARG A 133 2.67 46.67 -6.66
N TRP A 134 1.35 46.59 -6.59
CA TRP A 134 0.57 45.64 -7.38
C TRP A 134 0.78 45.83 -8.89
N ALA A 135 1.31 44.79 -9.54
CA ALA A 135 1.23 44.61 -10.98
C ALA A 135 -0.10 43.95 -11.37
N ILE A 136 -0.62 43.05 -10.52
CA ILE A 136 -1.92 42.39 -10.67
C ILE A 136 -2.54 42.24 -9.27
N GLU A 137 -3.69 42.87 -9.03
CA GLU A 137 -4.37 42.83 -7.72
C GLU A 137 -4.88 41.41 -7.34
N PRO A 138 -4.92 41.07 -6.03
CA PRO A 138 -5.37 39.78 -5.52
C PRO A 138 -6.74 39.32 -6.04
N ARG A 139 -6.75 38.21 -6.79
CA ARG A 139 -7.97 37.65 -7.38
C ARG A 139 -7.98 36.14 -7.60
N TYR A 140 -6.82 35.50 -7.58
CA TYR A 140 -6.67 34.08 -7.91
C TYR A 140 -6.65 33.22 -6.64
N ALA A 141 -7.05 31.94 -6.74
CA ALA A 141 -6.99 31.01 -5.60
C ALA A 141 -5.55 30.49 -5.34
N ARG A 142 -4.73 30.44 -6.40
CA ARG A 142 -3.30 30.06 -6.40
C ARG A 142 -2.57 30.81 -7.52
N ALA A 143 -1.25 30.97 -7.41
CA ALA A 143 -0.42 31.64 -8.42
C ALA A 143 1.02 31.09 -8.46
N SER A 144 1.60 30.92 -9.65
CA SER A 144 3.01 30.55 -9.85
C SER A 144 3.90 31.77 -10.11
N GLY A 145 5.21 31.62 -9.97
CA GLY A 145 6.18 32.58 -10.53
C GLY A 145 6.06 32.74 -12.06
N PHE A 146 6.50 33.89 -12.57
CA PHE A 146 6.53 34.20 -14.01
C PHE A 146 7.77 33.61 -14.70
N ASN A 147 7.63 33.08 -15.91
CA ASN A 147 8.78 32.68 -16.76
C ASN A 147 9.46 33.87 -17.45
N ALA A 148 10.57 33.61 -18.15
CA ALA A 148 11.36 34.64 -18.83
C ALA A 148 10.59 35.26 -20.01
N GLU A 149 9.69 34.49 -20.61
CA GLU A 149 8.76 34.87 -21.66
C GLU A 149 7.57 35.71 -21.15
N GLY A 150 7.44 35.93 -19.84
CA GLY A 150 6.43 36.81 -19.23
C GLY A 150 5.06 36.17 -19.00
N SER A 151 4.99 34.86 -18.80
CA SER A 151 3.74 34.14 -18.48
C SER A 151 3.81 33.36 -17.16
N ALA A 152 2.67 33.22 -16.47
CA ALA A 152 2.53 32.47 -15.22
C ALA A 152 1.23 31.65 -15.20
N VAL A 153 1.16 30.62 -14.36
CA VAL A 153 -0.05 29.82 -14.13
C VAL A 153 -0.75 30.30 -12.86
N VAL A 154 -2.06 30.48 -12.91
CA VAL A 154 -2.92 30.87 -11.78
C VAL A 154 -4.17 30.01 -11.74
N GLU A 155 -4.78 29.87 -10.56
CA GLU A 155 -6.07 29.20 -10.41
C GLU A 155 -7.23 30.22 -10.41
N ALA A 156 -8.15 30.07 -11.35
CA ALA A 156 -9.40 30.82 -11.44
C ALA A 156 -10.56 29.87 -11.77
N ASP A 157 -11.71 30.04 -11.10
CA ASP A 157 -12.92 29.25 -11.31
C ASP A 157 -12.67 27.72 -11.31
N GLY A 158 -11.80 27.25 -10.40
CA GLY A 158 -11.41 25.84 -10.23
C GLY A 158 -10.52 25.26 -11.34
N ARG A 159 -10.08 26.08 -12.30
CA ARG A 159 -9.22 25.69 -13.43
C ARG A 159 -7.86 26.36 -13.33
N ASP A 160 -6.83 25.71 -13.88
CA ASP A 160 -5.58 26.39 -14.18
C ASP A 160 -5.72 27.27 -15.43
N VAL A 161 -5.16 28.47 -15.33
CA VAL A 161 -5.21 29.51 -16.35
C VAL A 161 -3.79 30.06 -16.52
N LEU A 162 -3.31 30.11 -17.75
CA LEU A 162 -2.08 30.80 -18.12
C LEU A 162 -2.39 32.28 -18.35
N ILE A 163 -1.64 33.17 -17.69
CA ILE A 163 -1.79 34.64 -17.78
C ILE A 163 -0.49 35.31 -18.23
N ASP A 164 -0.61 36.51 -18.81
CA ASP A 164 0.52 37.43 -19.03
C ASP A 164 0.80 38.32 -17.81
N ARG A 165 1.83 39.16 -17.90
CA ARG A 165 2.27 40.10 -16.85
C ARG A 165 1.25 41.20 -16.50
N GLN A 166 0.13 41.29 -17.23
CA GLN A 166 -0.99 42.19 -16.96
C GLN A 166 -2.21 41.46 -16.38
N GLY A 167 -2.11 40.14 -16.12
CA GLY A 167 -3.19 39.31 -15.59
C GLY A 167 -4.24 38.93 -16.63
N LYS A 168 -3.97 39.15 -17.93
CA LYS A 168 -4.86 38.76 -19.01
C LYS A 168 -4.65 37.27 -19.33
N THR A 169 -5.76 36.53 -19.42
CA THR A 169 -5.78 35.13 -19.85
C THR A 169 -5.16 34.96 -21.24
N LEU A 170 -4.14 34.12 -21.31
CA LEU A 170 -3.56 33.57 -22.53
C LEU A 170 -4.23 32.25 -22.91
N LYS A 171 -4.47 31.38 -21.93
CA LYS A 171 -5.14 30.07 -22.12
C LYS A 171 -5.81 29.59 -20.83
N THR A 172 -6.98 28.99 -20.93
CA THR A 172 -7.62 28.25 -19.82
C THR A 172 -7.55 26.76 -20.13
N PHE A 173 -7.12 25.96 -19.16
CA PHE A 173 -7.01 24.51 -19.34
C PHE A 173 -8.32 23.78 -19.00
N ALA A 174 -8.43 22.53 -19.45
CA ALA A 174 -9.57 21.67 -19.13
C ALA A 174 -9.65 21.44 -17.62
N LEU A 175 -10.88 21.31 -17.09
CA LEU A 175 -11.10 21.13 -15.66
C LEU A 175 -10.43 19.84 -15.18
N GLY A 176 -9.66 19.94 -14.09
CA GLY A 176 -8.87 18.82 -13.56
C GLY A 176 -7.47 18.65 -14.15
N ALA A 177 -7.14 19.30 -15.28
CA ALA A 177 -5.74 19.41 -15.68
C ALA A 177 -5.00 20.34 -14.70
N ARG A 178 -3.76 20.00 -14.30
CA ARG A 178 -2.95 20.80 -13.38
C ARG A 178 -1.58 21.13 -13.92
N SER A 179 -1.07 22.32 -13.61
CA SER A 179 0.32 22.71 -13.89
C SER A 179 0.95 23.43 -12.70
N TRP A 180 2.14 22.99 -12.32
CA TRP A 180 2.95 23.61 -11.26
C TRP A 180 3.66 24.91 -11.71
N GLY A 181 3.33 25.43 -12.89
CA GLY A 181 3.97 26.60 -13.48
C GLY A 181 5.44 26.37 -13.86
N PHE A 182 6.15 27.48 -14.05
CA PHE A 182 7.53 27.49 -14.56
C PHE A 182 8.51 27.73 -13.41
N ARG A 183 9.45 26.80 -13.19
CA ARG A 183 10.53 27.02 -12.21
C ARG A 183 11.56 28.01 -12.76
N PRO A 184 12.38 28.67 -11.91
CA PRO A 184 13.43 29.58 -12.37
C PRO A 184 14.32 28.96 -13.46
N GLY A 185 14.44 29.65 -14.59
CA GLY A 185 15.26 29.23 -15.74
C GLY A 185 14.65 28.15 -16.65
N GLN A 186 13.43 27.65 -16.39
CA GLN A 186 12.77 26.67 -17.25
C GLN A 186 11.82 27.33 -18.26
N LYS A 187 11.88 26.87 -19.52
CA LYS A 187 11.03 27.33 -20.65
C LYS A 187 9.67 26.64 -20.74
N LEU A 188 9.54 25.49 -20.07
CA LEU A 188 8.35 24.65 -20.06
C LEU A 188 7.83 24.53 -18.63
N ALA A 189 6.52 24.42 -18.48
CA ALA A 189 5.86 24.00 -17.25
C ALA A 189 5.37 22.55 -17.42
N ALA A 190 5.49 21.74 -16.37
CA ALA A 190 4.84 20.43 -16.33
C ALA A 190 3.33 20.65 -16.32
N MET A 191 2.59 19.87 -17.12
CA MET A 191 1.13 19.86 -17.09
C MET A 191 0.63 18.43 -17.14
N GLU A 192 -0.08 18.05 -16.09
CA GLU A 192 -0.77 16.78 -15.97
C GLU A 192 -2.19 16.92 -16.53
N ILE A 193 -2.63 15.89 -17.23
CA ILE A 193 -3.94 15.79 -17.86
C ILE A 193 -4.64 14.51 -17.39
N PRO A 194 -5.73 14.61 -16.61
CA PRO A 194 -6.45 13.43 -16.14
C PRO A 194 -7.06 12.69 -17.33
N GLN A 195 -6.94 11.36 -17.32
CA GLN A 195 -7.56 10.52 -18.34
C GLN A 195 -9.00 10.20 -17.94
N PRO A 196 -9.98 10.27 -18.87
CA PRO A 196 -11.32 9.76 -18.58
C PRO A 196 -11.26 8.23 -18.40
N PRO A 197 -12.04 7.66 -17.46
CA PRO A 197 -12.15 6.22 -17.34
C PRO A 197 -12.72 5.61 -18.62
N ARG A 198 -12.41 4.35 -18.89
CA ARG A 198 -12.88 3.63 -20.07
C ARG A 198 -13.75 2.46 -19.67
N LEU A 199 -14.88 2.33 -20.35
CA LEU A 199 -15.93 1.36 -20.10
C LEU A 199 -15.97 0.36 -21.26
N PHE A 200 -15.71 -0.92 -20.99
CA PHE A 200 -15.75 -1.99 -22.01
C PHE A 200 -16.80 -3.04 -21.69
N ASN A 201 -17.70 -3.28 -22.64
CA ASN A 201 -18.74 -4.29 -22.55
C ASN A 201 -18.23 -5.64 -23.08
N VAL A 202 -18.07 -6.62 -22.19
CA VAL A 202 -17.45 -7.91 -22.52
C VAL A 202 -18.40 -8.85 -23.26
N ALA A 203 -19.73 -8.67 -23.14
CA ALA A 203 -20.71 -9.46 -23.88
C ALA A 203 -20.83 -9.06 -25.37
N THR A 204 -20.74 -7.77 -25.68
CA THR A 204 -20.82 -7.24 -27.06
C THR A 204 -19.46 -6.99 -27.71
N GLY A 205 -18.36 -7.05 -26.96
CA GLY A 205 -17.01 -6.82 -27.44
C GLY A 205 -16.69 -5.36 -27.80
N LYS A 206 -17.38 -4.39 -27.18
CA LYS A 206 -17.32 -2.96 -27.54
C LYS A 206 -17.01 -2.07 -26.35
N ALA A 207 -16.21 -1.04 -26.57
CA ALA A 207 -16.13 0.09 -25.66
C ALA A 207 -17.40 0.95 -25.76
N ALA A 208 -17.91 1.43 -24.62
CA ALA A 208 -18.96 2.42 -24.55
C ALA A 208 -18.37 3.84 -24.58
N THR A 209 -19.11 4.79 -25.12
CA THR A 209 -18.74 6.21 -25.10
C THR A 209 -19.30 6.86 -23.84
N LEU A 210 -18.42 7.37 -22.98
CA LEU A 210 -18.83 8.12 -21.79
C LEU A 210 -19.07 9.61 -22.13
N PRO A 211 -19.91 10.32 -21.36
CA PRO A 211 -20.07 11.76 -21.47
C PRO A 211 -18.76 12.51 -21.15
N GLU A 212 -18.56 13.67 -21.79
CA GLU A 212 -17.41 14.54 -21.52
C GLU A 212 -17.38 14.97 -20.04
N GLY A 213 -16.18 15.02 -19.46
CA GLY A 213 -15.97 15.41 -18.06
C GLY A 213 -16.24 14.31 -17.02
N VAL A 214 -16.68 13.10 -17.41
CA VAL A 214 -16.72 11.97 -16.47
C VAL A 214 -15.29 11.64 -16.03
N MET A 215 -15.08 11.60 -14.70
CA MET A 215 -13.78 11.41 -14.07
C MET A 215 -13.65 10.10 -13.30
N ARG A 216 -14.75 9.54 -12.79
CA ARG A 216 -14.77 8.28 -12.03
C ARG A 216 -16.04 7.48 -12.33
N LEU A 217 -15.93 6.17 -12.16
CA LEU A 217 -17.04 5.20 -12.17
C LEU A 217 -17.04 4.47 -10.82
N ALA A 218 -18.17 3.85 -10.46
CA ALA A 218 -18.29 2.95 -9.30
C ALA A 218 -19.21 1.76 -9.63
N ALA A 219 -19.30 0.79 -8.72
CA ALA A 219 -20.09 -0.43 -8.90
C ALA A 219 -21.53 -0.16 -9.38
N PRO A 220 -22.04 -0.90 -10.38
CA PRO A 220 -23.36 -0.65 -10.94
C PRO A 220 -24.47 -1.06 -9.96
N THR A 221 -25.58 -0.35 -10.00
CA THR A 221 -26.67 -0.40 -9.01
C THR A 221 -28.03 -0.24 -9.70
N GLY A 222 -29.01 -1.08 -9.35
CA GLY A 222 -30.33 -1.10 -9.97
C GLY A 222 -30.33 -1.29 -11.50
N GLY A 223 -29.25 -1.81 -12.10
CA GLY A 223 -29.06 -1.94 -13.56
C GLY A 223 -28.43 -0.73 -14.27
N TYR A 224 -28.02 0.30 -13.52
CA TYR A 224 -27.38 1.54 -13.99
C TYR A 224 -25.95 1.66 -13.45
N LEU A 225 -25.13 2.52 -14.06
CA LEU A 225 -23.73 2.72 -13.69
C LEU A 225 -23.50 4.10 -13.05
N PRO A 226 -23.17 4.19 -11.74
CA PRO A 226 -22.77 5.45 -11.11
C PRO A 226 -21.52 6.04 -11.76
N ALA A 227 -21.60 7.31 -12.16
CA ALA A 227 -20.50 8.05 -12.77
C ALA A 227 -20.39 9.46 -12.17
N GLN A 228 -19.16 9.86 -11.84
CA GLN A 228 -18.87 11.20 -11.34
C GLN A 228 -18.51 12.14 -12.50
N LEU A 229 -19.27 13.20 -12.66
CA LEU A 229 -18.97 14.31 -13.58
C LEU A 229 -18.15 15.36 -12.82
N ARG A 230 -16.98 15.71 -13.34
CA ARG A 230 -16.08 16.69 -12.72
C ARG A 230 -16.72 18.09 -12.70
N ASP A 231 -16.68 18.71 -11.52
CA ASP A 231 -17.26 20.04 -11.26
C ASP A 231 -16.23 21.01 -10.66
N THR A 232 -15.27 20.49 -9.90
CA THR A 232 -14.09 21.22 -9.41
C THR A 232 -12.79 20.50 -9.83
N ARG A 233 -11.63 21.01 -9.41
CA ARG A 233 -10.31 20.39 -9.67
C ARG A 233 -10.27 18.92 -9.23
N TYR A 234 -10.74 18.63 -8.01
CA TYR A 234 -10.66 17.30 -7.38
C TYR A 234 -12.02 16.62 -7.18
N GLY A 235 -13.11 17.37 -7.26
CA GLY A 235 -14.46 16.91 -6.95
C GLY A 235 -15.42 16.98 -8.14
N GLY A 236 -16.55 16.32 -7.98
CA GLY A 236 -17.60 16.24 -8.98
C GLY A 236 -18.87 15.62 -8.41
N TRP A 237 -19.97 15.83 -9.10
CA TRP A 237 -21.27 15.30 -8.70
C TRP A 237 -21.49 13.94 -9.34
N TRP A 238 -22.12 13.01 -8.62
CA TRP A 238 -22.45 11.69 -9.16
C TRP A 238 -23.84 11.66 -9.79
N GLY A 239 -23.91 11.14 -11.02
CA GLY A 239 -25.14 10.77 -11.72
C GLY A 239 -25.21 9.26 -11.96
N LEU A 240 -26.20 8.83 -12.74
CA LEU A 240 -26.35 7.45 -13.21
C LEU A 240 -26.34 7.39 -14.73
N LEU A 241 -25.52 6.51 -15.29
CA LEU A 241 -25.49 6.15 -16.70
C LEU A 241 -26.38 4.95 -16.99
N ASP A 242 -26.98 4.93 -18.18
CA ASP A 242 -27.66 3.77 -18.76
C ASP A 242 -26.67 2.73 -19.32
N GLN A 243 -27.20 1.64 -19.87
CA GLN A 243 -26.41 0.54 -20.46
C GLN A 243 -25.72 0.90 -21.79
N ALA A 244 -26.00 2.07 -22.38
CA ALA A 244 -25.29 2.59 -23.54
C ALA A 244 -24.18 3.60 -23.16
N GLY A 245 -24.14 4.04 -21.90
CA GLY A 245 -23.24 5.07 -21.40
C GLY A 245 -23.83 6.49 -21.40
N GLY A 246 -25.12 6.68 -21.73
CA GLY A 246 -25.81 7.96 -21.65
C GLY A 246 -26.26 8.30 -20.23
N TRP A 247 -26.44 9.58 -19.89
CA TRP A 247 -27.00 9.97 -18.59
C TRP A 247 -28.48 9.58 -18.47
N ALA A 248 -28.76 8.56 -17.66
CA ALA A 248 -30.13 8.18 -17.26
C ALA A 248 -30.69 9.11 -16.18
N VAL A 249 -29.84 9.54 -15.24
CA VAL A 249 -30.13 10.61 -14.28
C VAL A 249 -28.89 11.48 -14.14
N THR A 250 -29.04 12.80 -14.35
CA THR A 250 -27.90 13.71 -14.39
C THR A 250 -27.33 14.00 -13.00
N PRO A 251 -26.01 14.27 -12.91
CA PRO A 251 -25.36 14.69 -11.67
C PRO A 251 -25.99 15.94 -11.06
N GLN A 252 -26.46 16.89 -11.87
CA GLN A 252 -27.08 18.14 -11.43
C GLN A 252 -28.46 17.93 -10.78
N ALA A 253 -29.16 16.84 -11.12
CA ALA A 253 -30.40 16.44 -10.44
C ALA A 253 -30.08 15.74 -9.10
N LEU A 254 -29.15 14.78 -9.10
CA LEU A 254 -28.84 14.01 -7.89
C LEU A 254 -28.06 14.81 -6.85
N GLN A 255 -27.15 15.70 -7.26
CA GLN A 255 -26.28 16.49 -6.38
C GLN A 255 -25.56 15.61 -5.34
N SER A 256 -25.24 14.37 -5.70
CA SER A 256 -24.66 13.38 -4.79
C SER A 256 -23.14 13.52 -4.75
N GLN A 257 -22.57 13.61 -3.54
CA GLN A 257 -21.12 13.68 -3.29
C GLN A 257 -20.46 12.29 -3.40
N GLU A 258 -21.21 11.23 -3.08
CA GLU A 258 -20.83 9.82 -3.21
C GLU A 258 -21.67 9.09 -4.28
N PRO A 259 -21.24 7.89 -4.74
CA PRO A 259 -21.99 7.10 -5.72
C PRO A 259 -23.45 6.87 -5.29
N PRO A 260 -24.44 7.31 -6.07
CA PRO A 260 -25.85 7.05 -5.76
C PRO A 260 -26.14 5.56 -5.80
N LEU A 261 -26.98 5.09 -4.89
CA LEU A 261 -27.48 3.71 -4.85
C LEU A 261 -28.90 3.66 -5.42
N ARG A 262 -29.25 2.60 -6.16
CA ARG A 262 -30.56 2.48 -6.82
C ARG A 262 -31.25 1.15 -6.57
N ASP A 263 -32.55 1.24 -6.29
CA ASP A 263 -33.46 0.12 -6.13
C ASP A 263 -34.80 0.43 -6.84
N GLY A 264 -34.97 -0.12 -8.05
CA GLY A 264 -36.14 0.15 -8.90
C GLY A 264 -36.29 1.64 -9.25
N ALA A 265 -37.25 2.32 -8.60
CA ALA A 265 -37.50 3.76 -8.72
C ALA A 265 -36.96 4.59 -7.55
N LEU A 266 -36.54 3.94 -6.46
CA LEU A 266 -35.94 4.57 -5.28
C LEU A 266 -34.46 4.81 -5.53
N LEU A 267 -34.00 6.03 -5.23
CA LEU A 267 -32.60 6.41 -5.26
C LEU A 267 -32.16 6.87 -3.88
N ALA A 268 -30.93 6.56 -3.50
CA ALA A 268 -30.25 7.15 -2.36
C ALA A 268 -29.04 7.95 -2.80
N VAL A 269 -28.88 9.14 -2.24
CA VAL A 269 -27.79 10.09 -2.52
C VAL A 269 -27.19 10.60 -1.22
N ARG A 270 -25.93 11.03 -1.26
CA ARG A 270 -25.27 11.73 -0.14
C ARG A 270 -25.18 13.23 -0.45
N ARG A 271 -25.84 14.05 0.36
CA ARG A 271 -25.80 15.52 0.34
C ARG A 271 -25.51 16.01 1.75
N ASP A 272 -24.72 17.07 1.88
CA ASP A 272 -24.41 17.69 3.18
C ASP A 272 -23.88 16.68 4.21
N GLU A 273 -23.00 15.77 3.76
CA GLU A 273 -22.47 14.64 4.54
C GLU A 273 -23.53 13.66 5.10
N ARG A 274 -24.72 13.59 4.49
CA ARG A 274 -25.82 12.70 4.91
C ARG A 274 -26.48 11.97 3.76
N TRP A 275 -26.84 10.72 3.99
CA TRP A 275 -27.65 9.93 3.09
C TRP A 275 -29.13 10.30 3.20
N LEU A 276 -29.79 10.43 2.06
CA LEU A 276 -31.24 10.63 1.94
C LEU A 276 -31.79 9.88 0.73
N PHE A 277 -33.09 9.57 0.77
CA PHE A 277 -33.81 9.02 -0.38
C PHE A 277 -34.41 10.12 -1.26
N VAL A 278 -34.22 9.98 -2.58
CA VAL A 278 -34.71 10.89 -3.62
C VAL A 278 -35.42 10.13 -4.75
N ASP A 279 -36.18 10.86 -5.56
CA ASP A 279 -36.71 10.37 -6.84
C ASP A 279 -35.70 10.57 -8.00
N ALA A 280 -36.10 10.16 -9.21
CA ALA A 280 -35.29 10.33 -10.41
C ALA A 280 -35.14 11.80 -10.88
N ALA A 281 -35.86 12.75 -10.28
CA ALA A 281 -35.67 14.19 -10.47
C ALA A 281 -34.78 14.81 -9.36
N GLY A 282 -34.31 14.01 -8.39
CA GLY A 282 -33.50 14.46 -7.27
C GLY A 282 -34.28 15.11 -6.12
N GLN A 283 -35.61 15.03 -6.13
CA GLN A 283 -36.45 15.58 -5.06
C GLN A 283 -36.42 14.64 -3.85
N ALA A 284 -36.26 15.21 -2.66
CA ALA A 284 -36.21 14.43 -1.41
C ALA A 284 -37.56 13.80 -1.09
N LEU A 285 -37.59 12.47 -0.96
CA LEU A 285 -38.81 11.70 -0.69
C LEU A 285 -39.20 11.68 0.79
N SER A 286 -38.35 12.21 1.67
CA SER A 286 -38.63 12.49 3.08
C SER A 286 -37.63 13.52 3.64
N SER A 287 -37.92 14.04 4.83
CA SER A 287 -36.98 14.86 5.61
C SER A 287 -35.93 14.05 6.36
N GLU A 288 -36.01 12.71 6.35
CA GLU A 288 -35.08 11.84 7.09
C GLU A 288 -33.65 11.92 6.54
N ARG A 289 -32.69 11.65 7.43
CA ARG A 289 -31.25 11.64 7.16
C ARG A 289 -30.58 10.48 7.88
N TYR A 290 -29.64 9.84 7.21
CA TYR A 290 -28.89 8.70 7.73
C TYR A 290 -27.38 9.00 7.62
N ARG A 291 -26.60 8.63 8.63
CA ARG A 291 -25.12 8.75 8.58
C ARG A 291 -24.49 7.61 7.78
N GLN A 292 -25.15 6.45 7.74
CA GLN A 292 -24.75 5.30 6.95
C GLN A 292 -26.00 4.68 6.31
N LEU A 293 -25.89 4.29 5.05
CA LEU A 293 -26.95 3.61 4.31
C LEU A 293 -26.32 2.58 3.37
N GLN A 294 -26.87 1.37 3.35
CA GLN A 294 -26.39 0.24 2.54
C GLN A 294 -27.58 -0.46 1.90
N SER A 295 -27.53 -0.74 0.60
CA SER A 295 -28.46 -1.68 -0.02
C SER A 295 -28.09 -3.10 0.40
N VAL A 296 -29.06 -3.82 0.98
CA VAL A 296 -28.90 -5.24 1.36
C VAL A 296 -29.32 -6.13 0.19
N ALA A 297 -30.45 -5.80 -0.42
CA ALA A 297 -31.06 -6.49 -1.55
C ALA A 297 -32.05 -5.55 -2.27
N PRO A 298 -32.54 -5.89 -3.47
CA PRO A 298 -33.71 -5.23 -4.06
C PRO A 298 -34.88 -5.17 -3.07
N GLY A 299 -35.44 -3.99 -2.87
CA GLY A 299 -36.46 -3.72 -1.87
C GLY A 299 -36.00 -3.71 -0.41
N LEU A 300 -34.70 -3.76 -0.09
CA LEU A 300 -34.20 -3.93 1.28
C LEU A 300 -32.92 -3.14 1.60
N TRP A 301 -32.98 -2.31 2.65
CA TRP A 301 -31.95 -1.32 2.98
C TRP A 301 -31.58 -1.31 4.47
N LEU A 302 -30.28 -1.30 4.79
CA LEU A 302 -29.78 -1.12 6.15
C LEU A 302 -29.39 0.34 6.35
N ALA A 303 -30.06 1.03 7.26
CA ALA A 303 -29.87 2.46 7.53
C ALA A 303 -29.45 2.71 8.98
N ARG A 304 -28.53 3.65 9.22
CA ARG A 304 -28.20 4.19 10.55
C ARG A 304 -28.60 5.66 10.61
N PRO A 305 -29.62 6.03 11.41
CA PRO A 305 -30.07 7.41 11.59
C PRO A 305 -28.96 8.40 11.96
N ASP A 306 -29.21 9.68 11.63
CA ASP A 306 -28.36 10.78 12.06
C ASP A 306 -28.47 11.11 13.55
N ASP A 307 -29.67 10.94 14.13
CA ASP A 307 -30.03 11.25 15.53
C ASP A 307 -29.34 10.40 16.62
N GLY A 308 -28.36 9.57 16.25
CA GLY A 308 -27.70 8.62 17.14
C GLY A 308 -28.44 7.29 17.33
N GLY A 309 -29.66 7.15 16.80
CA GLY A 309 -30.52 5.98 16.99
C GLY A 309 -29.98 4.67 16.41
N PRO A 310 -30.52 3.53 16.86
CA PRO A 310 -30.10 2.20 16.42
C PRO A 310 -30.30 1.99 14.92
N ALA A 311 -29.53 1.05 14.35
CA ALA A 311 -29.68 0.65 12.97
C ALA A 311 -31.09 0.10 12.68
N GLN A 312 -31.56 0.31 11.45
CA GLN A 312 -32.90 -0.03 11.01
C GLN A 312 -32.83 -0.77 9.67
N LEU A 313 -33.56 -1.86 9.55
CA LEU A 313 -33.81 -2.51 8.26
C LEU A 313 -35.08 -1.91 7.67
N LEU A 314 -34.98 -1.29 6.50
CA LEU A 314 -36.06 -0.63 5.78
C LEU A 314 -36.46 -1.43 4.54
N ASP A 315 -37.73 -1.38 4.17
CA ASP A 315 -38.19 -1.85 2.85
C ASP A 315 -38.04 -0.77 1.75
N GLY A 316 -38.34 -1.14 0.50
CA GLY A 316 -38.38 -0.22 -0.65
C GLY A 316 -39.45 0.89 -0.58
N GLN A 317 -40.35 0.87 0.42
CA GLN A 317 -41.26 1.97 0.76
C GLN A 317 -40.75 2.84 1.93
N ARG A 318 -39.56 2.52 2.47
CA ARG A 318 -38.93 3.09 3.67
C ARG A 318 -39.64 2.74 4.99
N GLN A 319 -40.49 1.71 5.02
CA GLN A 319 -41.08 1.21 6.26
C GLN A 319 -40.05 0.39 7.06
N VAL A 320 -40.04 0.56 8.38
CA VAL A 320 -39.08 -0.10 9.27
C VAL A 320 -39.48 -1.55 9.52
N LEU A 321 -38.81 -2.48 8.82
CA LEU A 321 -39.00 -3.92 8.96
C LEU A 321 -38.35 -4.50 10.23
N HIS A 322 -37.26 -3.91 10.71
CA HIS A 322 -36.58 -4.28 11.96
C HIS A 322 -35.85 -3.08 12.56
N ARG A 323 -35.73 -3.04 13.89
CA ARG A 323 -34.86 -2.12 14.63
C ARG A 323 -33.88 -2.96 15.43
N PHE A 324 -32.59 -2.83 15.13
CA PHE A 324 -31.55 -3.63 15.78
C PHE A 324 -31.35 -3.20 17.23
N LYS A 325 -31.07 -4.16 18.12
CA LYS A 325 -30.66 -3.91 19.51
C LYS A 325 -29.15 -3.76 19.59
N SER A 326 -28.43 -4.63 18.87
CA SER A 326 -26.98 -4.58 18.79
C SER A 326 -26.49 -3.32 18.05
N PRO A 327 -25.54 -2.55 18.62
CA PRO A 327 -24.94 -1.40 17.93
C PRO A 327 -24.05 -1.83 16.73
N TYR A 328 -23.67 -3.10 16.66
CA TYR A 328 -22.77 -3.65 15.63
C TYR A 328 -23.51 -4.22 14.41
N ALA A 329 -24.81 -3.95 14.26
CA ALA A 329 -25.60 -4.39 13.11
C ALA A 329 -24.97 -3.98 11.77
N GLY A 330 -24.71 -4.98 10.92
CA GLY A 330 -24.07 -4.87 9.61
C GLY A 330 -24.34 -6.13 8.76
N VAL A 331 -24.19 -6.01 7.44
CA VAL A 331 -24.42 -7.11 6.48
C VAL A 331 -23.15 -7.94 6.30
N GLN A 332 -23.25 -9.25 6.44
CA GLN A 332 -22.24 -10.22 6.02
C GLN A 332 -22.73 -10.93 4.75
N ASP A 333 -21.84 -11.26 3.81
CA ASP A 333 -22.13 -12.04 2.61
C ASP A 333 -21.20 -13.27 2.55
N ARG A 334 -21.76 -14.47 2.33
CA ARG A 334 -21.04 -15.74 2.12
C ARG A 334 -21.80 -16.65 1.16
N GLU A 335 -21.13 -17.15 0.13
CA GLU A 335 -21.67 -18.09 -0.87
C GLU A 335 -23.04 -17.69 -1.48
N GLY A 336 -23.33 -16.39 -1.59
CA GLY A 336 -24.61 -15.86 -2.12
C GLY A 336 -25.71 -15.64 -1.08
N TRP A 337 -25.46 -15.96 0.19
CA TRP A 337 -26.29 -15.58 1.32
C TRP A 337 -25.82 -14.26 1.93
N ARG A 338 -26.73 -13.32 2.09
CA ARG A 338 -26.51 -12.13 2.92
C ARG A 338 -27.21 -12.30 4.26
N PHE A 339 -26.59 -11.89 5.36
CA PHE A 339 -27.20 -12.00 6.67
C PHE A 339 -26.77 -10.91 7.65
N MET A 340 -27.63 -10.66 8.63
CA MET A 340 -27.43 -9.74 9.75
C MET A 340 -27.80 -10.47 11.03
N VAL A 341 -27.05 -10.21 12.11
CA VAL A 341 -27.27 -10.80 13.44
C VAL A 341 -27.64 -9.70 14.41
N ASP A 342 -28.66 -9.95 15.22
CA ASP A 342 -29.10 -9.17 16.37
C ASP A 342 -29.21 -10.09 17.60
N ASP A 343 -29.36 -9.51 18.80
CA ASP A 343 -29.20 -10.25 20.06
C ASP A 343 -30.08 -11.50 20.21
N ASP A 344 -31.31 -11.46 19.66
CA ASP A 344 -32.32 -12.53 19.66
C ASP A 344 -32.88 -12.89 18.26
N LEU A 345 -32.25 -12.40 17.18
CA LEU A 345 -32.76 -12.57 15.82
C LEU A 345 -31.64 -12.66 14.79
N VAL A 346 -31.69 -13.70 13.94
CA VAL A 346 -30.93 -13.75 12.69
C VAL A 346 -31.85 -13.39 11.52
N LEU A 347 -31.38 -12.50 10.67
CA LEU A 347 -32.04 -12.07 9.44
C LEU A 347 -31.19 -12.53 8.25
N LEU A 348 -31.72 -13.46 7.46
CA LEU A 348 -31.08 -13.99 6.25
C LEU A 348 -31.76 -13.43 5.00
N VAL A 349 -30.99 -13.28 3.93
CA VAL A 349 -31.48 -12.99 2.59
C VAL A 349 -30.86 -14.02 1.65
N ASP A 350 -31.71 -14.78 0.97
CA ASP A 350 -31.29 -15.84 0.06
C ASP A 350 -30.84 -15.33 -1.32
N ALA A 351 -30.40 -16.24 -2.18
CA ALA A 351 -29.98 -15.94 -3.55
C ALA A 351 -31.14 -15.51 -4.48
N ALA A 352 -32.38 -15.48 -3.99
CA ALA A 352 -33.56 -14.92 -4.65
C ALA A 352 -34.07 -13.64 -3.97
N ASP A 353 -33.20 -12.99 -3.18
CA ASP A 353 -33.43 -11.74 -2.45
C ASP A 353 -34.56 -11.77 -1.40
N ARG A 354 -34.98 -12.95 -0.94
CA ARG A 354 -36.08 -13.09 0.03
C ARG A 354 -35.57 -13.02 1.46
N LEU A 355 -36.15 -12.11 2.26
CA LEU A 355 -35.88 -11.97 3.68
C LEU A 355 -36.51 -13.11 4.50
N ILE A 356 -35.67 -13.88 5.19
CA ILE A 356 -36.03 -14.95 6.13
C ILE A 356 -35.67 -14.49 7.54
N ARG A 357 -36.58 -14.68 8.51
CA ARG A 357 -36.37 -14.33 9.92
C ARG A 357 -36.26 -15.59 10.79
N VAL A 358 -35.20 -15.70 11.58
CA VAL A 358 -34.93 -16.85 12.46
C VAL A 358 -34.75 -16.35 13.89
N PRO A 359 -35.74 -16.54 14.79
CA PRO A 359 -35.62 -16.17 16.20
C PRO A 359 -34.59 -17.06 16.91
N VAL A 360 -33.47 -16.49 17.33
CA VAL A 360 -32.37 -17.21 18.00
C VAL A 360 -31.50 -16.23 18.80
N GLY A 361 -31.33 -16.52 20.09
CA GLY A 361 -30.43 -15.80 20.99
C GLY A 361 -28.96 -16.12 20.69
N GLN A 362 -28.11 -15.10 20.62
CA GLN A 362 -26.67 -15.28 20.28
C GLN A 362 -26.45 -16.06 18.98
N GLY A 363 -27.26 -15.75 17.95
CA GLY A 363 -27.29 -16.50 16.70
C GLY A 363 -25.97 -16.47 15.92
N ARG A 364 -25.51 -17.64 15.46
CA ARG A 364 -24.38 -17.79 14.55
C ARG A 364 -24.86 -18.35 13.21
N VAL A 365 -24.34 -17.77 12.12
CA VAL A 365 -24.55 -18.23 10.75
C VAL A 365 -23.24 -18.78 10.21
N ASP A 366 -23.29 -19.99 9.67
CA ASP A 366 -22.21 -20.65 8.95
C ASP A 366 -22.73 -21.11 7.58
N VAL A 367 -21.95 -20.94 6.51
CA VAL A 367 -22.42 -21.21 5.14
C VAL A 367 -21.49 -22.20 4.47
N ARG A 368 -22.05 -23.32 3.98
CA ARG A 368 -21.30 -24.48 3.48
C ARG A 368 -22.01 -25.09 2.26
N GLU A 369 -21.30 -25.22 1.13
CA GLU A 369 -21.85 -25.74 -0.13
C GLU A 369 -23.17 -25.05 -0.55
N GLY A 370 -23.27 -23.73 -0.30
CA GLY A 370 -24.45 -22.90 -0.54
C GLY A 370 -25.58 -23.03 0.49
N GLN A 371 -25.40 -23.80 1.57
CA GLN A 371 -26.40 -24.00 2.62
C GLN A 371 -26.10 -23.13 3.84
N ALA A 372 -27.11 -22.43 4.37
CA ALA A 372 -26.96 -21.62 5.58
C ALA A 372 -27.37 -22.40 6.84
N TRP A 373 -26.41 -22.69 7.71
CA TRP A 373 -26.56 -23.39 8.98
C TRP A 373 -26.66 -22.35 10.11
N ILE A 374 -27.71 -22.44 10.93
CA ILE A 374 -28.03 -21.47 11.98
C ILE A 374 -28.01 -22.16 13.35
N SER A 375 -27.16 -21.71 14.26
CA SER A 375 -27.09 -22.21 15.65
C SER A 375 -27.20 -21.08 16.67
N GLY A 376 -27.56 -21.41 17.91
CA GLY A 376 -27.69 -20.48 19.02
C GLY A 376 -28.82 -20.84 19.99
N ALA A 377 -28.95 -20.07 21.07
CA ALA A 377 -29.92 -20.31 22.13
C ALA A 377 -31.37 -20.11 21.64
N GLN A 378 -32.23 -21.10 21.88
CA GLN A 378 -33.65 -20.98 21.55
C GLN A 378 -34.35 -19.94 22.45
N PRO A 379 -35.09 -18.96 21.89
CA PRO A 379 -35.73 -17.90 22.67
C PRO A 379 -36.82 -18.48 23.58
N GLY A 380 -36.51 -18.55 24.87
CA GLY A 380 -37.33 -19.20 25.91
C GLY A 380 -36.50 -20.06 26.87
N ASN A 381 -35.40 -20.63 26.41
CA ASN A 381 -34.47 -21.44 27.23
C ASN A 381 -33.18 -20.69 27.57
N ALA A 382 -33.30 -19.44 28.04
CA ALA A 382 -32.20 -18.81 28.78
C ALA A 382 -32.03 -19.59 30.10
N PRO A 383 -30.84 -20.14 30.42
CA PRO A 383 -30.66 -20.87 31.67
C PRO A 383 -30.80 -19.89 32.84
N GLN A 384 -31.81 -20.12 33.70
CA GLN A 384 -31.88 -19.45 34.99
C GLN A 384 -30.63 -19.85 35.78
N ALA A 385 -29.75 -18.89 36.04
CA ALA A 385 -28.54 -19.11 36.82
C ALA A 385 -28.94 -19.62 38.22
N GLN A 386 -28.67 -20.89 38.50
CA GLN A 386 -28.96 -21.47 39.80
C GLN A 386 -28.01 -20.85 40.82
N ALA A 387 -28.56 -20.05 41.73
CA ALA A 387 -27.84 -19.52 42.87
C ALA A 387 -27.45 -20.69 43.79
N ALA A 388 -26.19 -21.10 43.73
CA ALA A 388 -25.60 -22.04 44.66
C ALA A 388 -25.24 -21.30 45.96
N GLU A 389 -26.15 -21.32 46.93
CA GLU A 389 -25.86 -20.81 48.27
C GLU A 389 -24.75 -21.66 48.94
N GLN A 390 -23.67 -21.00 49.38
CA GLN A 390 -22.84 -21.49 50.47
C GLN A 390 -22.69 -20.39 51.53
N PRO A 391 -22.91 -20.67 52.83
CA PRO A 391 -22.79 -19.66 53.88
C PRO A 391 -21.35 -19.21 54.07
N GLY A 392 -21.13 -17.90 54.22
CA GLY A 392 -19.80 -17.31 54.21
C GLY A 392 -18.97 -17.49 55.47
N GLN A 393 -17.71 -17.06 55.36
CA GLN A 393 -16.88 -16.60 56.47
C GLN A 393 -16.30 -15.23 56.11
N ASP A 394 -16.14 -14.35 57.10
CA ASP A 394 -15.87 -12.92 56.89
C ASP A 394 -14.42 -12.59 56.51
N ALA A 395 -14.25 -11.64 55.58
CA ALA A 395 -13.11 -10.72 55.57
C ALA A 395 -13.47 -9.45 54.77
N VAL A 396 -13.35 -8.26 55.39
CA VAL A 396 -13.55 -6.96 54.75
C VAL A 396 -12.27 -6.13 54.83
N ALA A 397 -11.64 -5.81 53.69
CA ALA A 397 -10.89 -4.56 53.48
C ALA A 397 -10.41 -4.36 52.02
N ARG A 398 -10.84 -3.24 51.41
CA ARG A 398 -10.13 -2.32 50.49
C ARG A 398 -9.08 -2.83 49.47
N ALA A 399 -9.47 -2.71 48.19
CA ALA A 399 -8.98 -1.73 47.17
C ALA A 399 -7.49 -1.70 46.70
N GLU A 400 -7.34 -1.19 45.46
CA GLU A 400 -6.07 -0.91 44.72
C GLU A 400 -5.35 -2.21 44.26
N ASP A 401 -4.74 -2.33 43.07
CA ASP A 401 -4.46 -1.37 41.97
C ASP A 401 -4.35 -2.10 40.60
N ALA A 402 -3.96 -1.36 39.54
CA ALA A 402 -3.30 -1.80 38.29
C ALA A 402 -4.16 -2.40 37.16
N SER A 403 -4.67 -1.53 36.28
CA SER A 403 -5.02 -1.85 34.90
C SER A 403 -4.05 -1.19 33.90
N ALA A 404 -3.33 -1.99 33.10
CA ALA A 404 -2.56 -1.55 31.93
C ALA A 404 -2.32 -2.75 30.96
N PRO A 405 -2.02 -2.52 29.66
CA PRO A 405 -2.30 -3.50 28.60
C PRO A 405 -1.05 -4.16 27.97
N VAL A 406 -1.28 -5.05 27.00
CA VAL A 406 -0.29 -5.53 26.01
C VAL A 406 -0.88 -5.31 24.61
N GLU A 407 -0.03 -4.98 23.64
CA GLU A 407 -0.44 -4.52 22.31
C GLU A 407 -0.95 -5.61 21.35
N ALA A 408 -1.67 -5.17 20.32
CA ALA A 408 -1.90 -5.92 19.09
C ALA A 408 -1.78 -4.93 17.90
N GLU A 409 -0.85 -5.19 16.98
CA GLU A 409 -0.65 -4.36 15.77
C GLU A 409 -1.49 -4.86 14.60
N ALA A 410 -2.13 -3.94 13.87
CA ALA A 410 -2.55 -4.16 12.48
C ALA A 410 -2.78 -2.83 11.73
N ALA A 411 -2.09 -2.68 10.59
CA ALA A 411 -2.42 -1.94 9.36
C ALA A 411 -3.20 -0.60 9.37
N GLU A 412 -2.57 0.41 8.73
CA GLU A 412 -3.11 1.28 7.66
C GLU A 412 -4.57 1.78 7.71
N ASP A 413 -4.79 3.11 7.73
CA ASP A 413 -5.11 3.88 6.50
C ASP A 413 -4.97 5.42 6.74
N ILE A 414 -5.31 6.23 5.74
CA ILE A 414 -4.92 7.62 5.54
C ILE A 414 -5.99 8.64 5.99
N GLY A 415 -5.57 9.60 6.82
CA GLY A 415 -5.90 11.04 6.70
C GLY A 415 -7.34 11.52 6.91
N GLY A 416 -7.55 12.36 7.92
CA GLY A 416 -8.81 13.12 8.10
C GLY A 416 -8.76 14.13 9.25
N GLU A 417 -8.58 15.41 8.90
CA GLU A 417 -8.99 16.56 9.73
C GLU A 417 -10.53 16.55 9.96
N PRO A 418 -11.11 17.24 10.99
CA PRO A 418 -10.67 18.55 11.46
C PRO A 418 -10.89 18.92 12.95
N ALA A 419 -10.53 20.18 13.26
CA ALA A 419 -11.18 21.09 14.21
C ALA A 419 -11.07 20.85 15.74
N ALA A 420 -10.13 21.59 16.33
CA ALA A 420 -10.39 22.67 17.30
C ALA A 420 -10.64 22.39 18.81
N ASP A 421 -10.25 23.42 19.58
CA ASP A 421 -10.65 23.86 20.92
C ASP A 421 -10.17 23.14 22.22
N ASP A 422 -9.33 23.90 22.95
CA ASP A 422 -9.23 24.11 24.41
C ASP A 422 -8.93 22.97 25.42
N ALA A 423 -7.63 22.87 25.72
CA ALA A 423 -6.99 23.32 26.98
C ALA A 423 -7.49 22.82 28.37
N GLY A 424 -6.54 22.34 29.20
CA GLY A 424 -6.77 22.04 30.63
C GLY A 424 -5.53 21.65 31.45
N ALA A 425 -4.85 22.65 32.03
CA ALA A 425 -3.91 22.65 33.20
C ALA A 425 -3.44 21.31 33.84
N MET A 426 -2.14 21.05 34.01
CA MET A 426 -1.23 21.47 35.13
C MET A 426 -1.62 20.92 36.54
N ILE A 427 -0.73 20.63 37.51
CA ILE A 427 0.19 21.54 38.25
C ILE A 427 1.25 20.74 39.09
N ALA A 428 2.49 21.27 39.20
CA ALA A 428 3.53 21.10 40.27
C ALA A 428 4.14 19.71 40.60
N SER A 429 5.22 19.62 41.41
CA SER A 429 6.62 20.13 41.31
C SER A 429 7.46 19.73 42.57
N ASP A 430 8.77 20.01 42.56
CA ASP A 430 9.78 19.91 43.66
C ASP A 430 10.19 18.47 44.11
N ALA A 431 11.46 18.03 44.18
CA ALA A 431 12.75 18.51 44.77
C ALA A 431 13.01 17.91 46.19
N ALA A 432 14.25 17.58 46.66
CA ALA A 432 15.60 17.86 46.14
C ALA A 432 16.76 17.01 46.79
N ILE A 433 17.76 16.57 45.98
CA ILE A 433 19.24 16.48 46.28
C ILE A 433 19.63 15.31 47.31
N PRO A 434 20.92 14.98 47.67
CA PRO A 434 21.78 13.97 46.99
C PRO A 434 22.61 12.93 47.86
N ALA A 435 23.34 12.02 47.17
CA ALA A 435 24.83 11.80 47.25
C ALA A 435 25.44 10.40 47.60
N ALA A 436 26.68 10.21 47.10
CA ALA A 436 27.78 9.31 47.53
C ALA A 436 27.97 7.89 46.91
N ALA A 437 29.24 7.43 46.95
CA ALA A 437 29.88 6.19 46.42
C ALA A 437 31.07 5.82 47.38
N PRO A 438 32.10 4.94 47.12
CA PRO A 438 32.49 4.17 45.92
C PRO A 438 33.14 2.74 46.13
N ALA A 439 33.65 2.15 45.02
CA ALA A 439 34.87 1.30 44.82
C ALA A 439 35.12 -0.07 45.54
N ASP A 440 35.54 -1.12 44.79
CA ASP A 440 36.95 -1.65 44.72
C ASP A 440 37.13 -2.91 43.80
N ALA A 441 38.39 -3.28 43.44
CA ALA A 441 38.82 -4.45 42.60
C ALA A 441 40.37 -4.66 42.67
N PRO A 442 41.07 -5.64 42.01
CA PRO A 442 40.71 -6.81 41.16
C PRO A 442 41.29 -8.16 41.78
N PRO A 443 42.17 -9.08 41.24
CA PRO A 443 42.78 -9.39 39.91
C PRO A 443 42.82 -10.94 39.50
N PRO A 444 43.91 -11.68 39.10
CA PRO A 444 43.84 -12.88 38.19
C PRO A 444 44.49 -14.19 38.83
N PRO A 445 45.05 -15.26 38.16
CA PRO A 445 45.32 -15.60 36.73
C PRO A 445 45.06 -17.09 36.27
N MET A 446 45.75 -17.55 35.20
CA MET A 446 45.74 -18.89 34.54
C MET A 446 46.94 -19.79 35.01
N ILE A 447 47.31 -21.01 34.56
CA ILE A 447 47.14 -21.96 33.38
C ILE A 447 47.55 -23.41 33.89
N PRO A 448 47.82 -24.51 33.13
CA PRO A 448 47.46 -25.06 31.78
C PRO A 448 46.80 -26.50 31.91
N MET A 449 46.97 -27.62 31.15
CA MET A 449 47.71 -28.13 29.95
C MET A 449 46.97 -29.39 29.31
N PRO A 450 47.42 -30.05 28.20
CA PRO A 450 46.64 -31.02 27.36
C PRO A 450 47.29 -32.45 27.26
N PRO A 451 47.13 -33.35 26.22
CA PRO A 451 46.26 -33.42 25.01
C PRO A 451 45.67 -34.84 24.59
N VAL A 452 45.02 -34.89 23.40
CA VAL A 452 44.79 -36.04 22.43
C VAL A 452 43.64 -37.07 22.62
N SER A 453 43.07 -37.46 21.46
CA SER A 453 42.31 -38.68 21.12
C SER A 453 40.77 -38.64 21.24
N ALA A 454 40.08 -39.68 20.73
CA ALA A 454 38.80 -39.52 20.03
C ALA A 454 37.79 -40.67 20.20
N ALA A 455 36.56 -40.38 19.75
CA ALA A 455 35.43 -41.25 19.41
C ALA A 455 34.33 -41.53 20.48
N SER A 456 33.09 -41.43 19.97
CA SER A 456 31.84 -42.11 20.36
C SER A 456 31.04 -41.73 21.61
N GLU A 457 29.71 -41.81 21.40
CA GLU A 457 28.55 -41.88 22.33
C GLU A 457 28.03 -40.62 23.07
N ALA A 458 26.85 -40.20 22.60
CA ALA A 458 25.66 -39.65 23.29
C ALA A 458 25.78 -38.84 24.61
N GLY A 459 25.28 -37.59 24.56
CA GLY A 459 24.89 -36.79 25.73
C GLY A 459 24.12 -35.54 25.29
N ALA A 460 22.87 -35.37 25.73
CA ALA A 460 21.97 -34.31 25.26
C ALA A 460 22.18 -32.96 25.97
N ALA A 461 21.85 -31.84 25.28
CA ALA A 461 20.93 -30.78 25.75
C ALA A 461 21.00 -29.51 24.87
N ALA A 462 19.95 -29.24 24.07
CA ALA A 462 19.67 -27.92 23.48
C ALA A 462 18.25 -27.86 22.85
N ASP A 463 17.21 -27.71 23.67
CA ASP A 463 15.83 -27.47 23.22
C ASP A 463 15.16 -26.47 24.18
N ALA A 464 14.87 -25.25 23.70
CA ALA A 464 14.17 -24.21 24.48
C ALA A 464 13.63 -23.02 23.64
N ALA A 465 14.04 -22.86 22.38
CA ALA A 465 13.66 -21.72 21.54
C ALA A 465 12.62 -22.11 20.47
N ASP A 466 12.90 -23.14 19.65
CA ASP A 466 12.01 -23.60 18.58
C ASP A 466 10.63 -24.09 19.07
N ALA A 467 10.49 -24.38 20.36
CA ALA A 467 9.22 -24.75 20.98
C ALA A 467 8.17 -23.63 20.98
N ALA A 468 8.57 -22.35 20.90
CA ALA A 468 7.64 -21.22 20.89
C ALA A 468 6.95 -21.04 19.53
N ASP A 469 7.72 -20.94 18.44
CA ASP A 469 7.16 -20.82 17.09
C ASP A 469 6.47 -22.12 16.64
N ALA A 470 6.98 -23.29 17.05
CA ALA A 470 6.27 -24.55 16.85
C ALA A 470 4.92 -24.58 17.60
N ALA A 471 4.83 -23.98 18.80
CA ALA A 471 3.56 -23.86 19.52
C ALA A 471 2.62 -22.81 18.91
N ALA A 472 3.14 -21.69 18.40
CA ALA A 472 2.35 -20.69 17.68
C ALA A 472 1.77 -21.25 16.38
N ALA A 473 2.61 -21.87 15.53
CA ALA A 473 2.18 -22.54 14.31
C ALA A 473 1.26 -23.73 14.58
N ALA A 474 1.47 -24.47 15.68
CA ALA A 474 0.54 -25.53 16.11
C ALA A 474 -0.77 -24.96 16.67
N ALA A 475 -0.78 -23.79 17.31
CA ALA A 475 -1.99 -23.12 17.78
C ALA A 475 -2.79 -22.52 16.61
N GLU A 476 -2.13 -21.97 15.60
CA GLU A 476 -2.77 -21.47 14.38
C GLU A 476 -3.27 -22.61 13.49
N ALA A 477 -2.50 -23.70 13.36
CA ALA A 477 -2.98 -24.94 12.74
C ALA A 477 -4.11 -25.61 13.53
N ALA A 478 -4.11 -25.53 14.86
CA ALA A 478 -5.20 -25.99 15.71
C ALA A 478 -6.42 -25.07 15.62
N ALA A 479 -6.24 -23.76 15.43
CA ALA A 479 -7.33 -22.83 15.15
C ALA A 479 -7.93 -23.05 13.77
N ALA A 480 -7.12 -23.34 12.74
CA ALA A 480 -7.58 -23.74 11.41
C ALA A 480 -8.28 -25.12 11.43
N ALA A 481 -7.79 -26.07 12.23
CA ALA A 481 -8.45 -27.35 12.48
C ALA A 481 -9.77 -27.17 13.27
N ALA A 482 -9.82 -26.26 14.24
CA ALA A 482 -11.03 -25.92 14.99
C ALA A 482 -12.03 -25.10 14.15
N ALA A 483 -11.58 -24.36 13.14
CA ALA A 483 -12.46 -23.67 12.19
C ALA A 483 -13.05 -24.64 11.15
N SER A 484 -12.23 -25.54 10.60
CA SER A 484 -12.68 -26.56 9.64
C SER A 484 -13.44 -27.73 10.28
N GLY A 485 -13.19 -28.00 11.57
CA GLY A 485 -13.81 -29.04 12.39
C GLY A 485 -14.68 -28.52 13.54
N ALA A 486 -15.19 -27.28 13.46
CA ALA A 486 -16.02 -26.69 14.51
C ALA A 486 -17.25 -27.56 14.82
N GLU A 487 -17.30 -28.16 16.01
CA GLU A 487 -18.47 -28.90 16.46
C GLU A 487 -19.64 -27.93 16.69
N ILE A 488 -20.75 -28.17 15.98
CA ILE A 488 -21.95 -27.33 16.04
C ILE A 488 -22.70 -27.53 17.38
N SER A 489 -22.30 -28.54 18.17
CA SER A 489 -23.04 -29.04 19.34
C SER A 489 -23.09 -28.09 20.53
N GLN A 490 -22.05 -27.28 20.78
CA GLN A 490 -22.08 -26.32 21.91
C GLN A 490 -23.07 -25.16 21.70
N GLY A 491 -23.50 -24.89 20.45
CA GLY A 491 -24.46 -23.82 20.14
C GLY A 491 -25.91 -24.28 19.98
N GLY A 492 -26.16 -25.58 19.80
CA GLY A 492 -27.48 -26.11 19.44
C GLY A 492 -27.93 -25.69 18.03
N LEU A 493 -27.86 -26.60 17.05
CA LEU A 493 -28.32 -26.33 15.69
C LEU A 493 -29.83 -26.05 15.67
N VAL A 494 -30.23 -24.89 15.15
CA VAL A 494 -31.62 -24.41 15.09
C VAL A 494 -32.26 -24.70 13.74
N GLN A 495 -31.56 -24.46 12.63
CA GLN A 495 -32.08 -24.70 11.27
C GLN A 495 -30.94 -24.84 10.25
N ILE A 496 -31.21 -25.50 9.13
CA ILE A 496 -30.38 -25.46 7.91
C ILE A 496 -31.27 -25.04 6.75
N TYR A 497 -30.87 -24.02 5.99
CA TYR A 497 -31.54 -23.63 4.75
C TYR A 497 -30.74 -24.09 3.54
N ALA A 498 -31.41 -24.72 2.57
CA ALA A 498 -30.85 -24.95 1.25
C ALA A 498 -30.69 -23.62 0.49
N ALA A 499 -29.78 -23.57 -0.49
CA ALA A 499 -29.44 -22.38 -1.28
C ALA A 499 -30.64 -21.66 -1.94
N ASP A 500 -31.78 -22.35 -2.12
CA ASP A 500 -33.04 -21.81 -2.62
C ASP A 500 -34.01 -21.36 -1.50
N GLY A 501 -33.48 -21.04 -0.33
CA GLY A 501 -34.19 -20.51 0.85
C GLY A 501 -35.13 -21.49 1.54
N ARG A 502 -35.16 -22.77 1.17
CA ARG A 502 -36.04 -23.77 1.81
C ARG A 502 -35.42 -24.29 3.12
N PRO A 503 -36.15 -24.30 4.25
CA PRO A 503 -35.69 -24.98 5.46
C PRO A 503 -35.63 -26.49 5.25
N LEU A 504 -34.63 -27.14 5.84
CA LEU A 504 -34.40 -28.58 5.73
C LEU A 504 -34.80 -29.35 7.00
N LEU A 505 -34.81 -28.71 8.17
CA LEU A 505 -35.12 -29.35 9.45
C LEU A 505 -36.54 -29.01 9.93
N ASP A 506 -37.23 -30.02 10.46
CA ASP A 506 -38.46 -29.85 11.25
C ASP A 506 -38.16 -29.80 12.76
N ASP A 507 -39.08 -29.23 13.55
CA ASP A 507 -38.91 -29.03 15.00
C ASP A 507 -38.65 -30.35 15.75
N ALA A 508 -39.27 -31.44 15.28
CA ALA A 508 -39.08 -32.78 15.83
C ALA A 508 -37.66 -33.31 15.59
N THR A 509 -37.06 -32.99 14.45
CA THR A 509 -35.66 -33.29 14.15
C THR A 509 -34.73 -32.39 14.96
N VAL A 510 -34.97 -31.08 15.01
CA VAL A 510 -34.18 -30.13 15.82
C VAL A 510 -34.16 -30.55 17.29
N ALA A 511 -35.30 -30.96 17.86
CA ALA A 511 -35.38 -31.50 19.21
C ALA A 511 -34.56 -32.80 19.39
N ARG A 512 -34.57 -33.70 18.40
CA ARG A 512 -33.80 -34.97 18.43
C ARG A 512 -32.30 -34.78 18.23
N LEU A 513 -31.87 -33.75 17.49
CA LEU A 513 -30.45 -33.45 17.29
C LEU A 513 -29.73 -33.09 18.59
N ARG A 514 -30.45 -32.58 19.61
CA ARG A 514 -29.92 -32.27 20.95
C ARG A 514 -29.38 -33.48 21.75
N ALA A 515 -29.50 -34.70 21.22
CA ALA A 515 -28.91 -35.91 21.78
C ALA A 515 -27.58 -36.31 21.10
N TYR A 516 -27.11 -35.52 20.12
CA TYR A 516 -25.95 -35.83 19.29
C TYR A 516 -25.01 -34.63 19.11
N ASP A 517 -23.71 -34.91 19.11
CA ASP A 517 -22.72 -34.05 18.48
C ASP A 517 -22.90 -34.09 16.96
N VAL A 518 -23.13 -32.91 16.38
CA VAL A 518 -23.40 -32.71 14.95
C VAL A 518 -22.12 -32.23 14.27
N THR A 519 -21.46 -33.11 13.52
CA THR A 519 -20.31 -32.77 12.69
C THR A 519 -20.75 -32.73 11.22
N ALA A 520 -20.76 -31.55 10.59
CA ALA A 520 -21.03 -31.45 9.15
C ALA A 520 -19.96 -32.22 8.34
N PHE A 521 -20.38 -32.91 7.28
CA PHE A 521 -19.44 -33.62 6.41
C PHE A 521 -18.61 -32.65 5.55
N SER A 522 -17.38 -33.04 5.19
CA SER A 522 -16.48 -32.23 4.35
C SER A 522 -15.86 -33.01 3.19
N ARG A 523 -16.10 -32.54 1.95
CA ARG A 523 -15.39 -33.01 0.75
C ARG A 523 -13.94 -32.52 0.77
N ARG A 524 -13.00 -33.37 0.29
CA ARG A 524 -11.63 -32.93 0.01
C ARG A 524 -11.55 -32.31 -1.39
N ASP A 525 -11.83 -31.02 -1.47
CA ASP A 525 -11.42 -30.10 -2.55
C ASP A 525 -11.47 -30.66 -3.99
N GLU A 526 -12.63 -31.22 -4.38
CA GLU A 526 -12.87 -31.64 -5.77
C GLU A 526 -12.94 -30.44 -6.75
N SER A 527 -12.98 -29.21 -6.23
CA SER A 527 -13.02 -27.95 -6.99
C SER A 527 -11.92 -27.85 -8.04
N ARG A 528 -10.75 -28.45 -7.76
CA ARG A 528 -9.56 -28.42 -8.62
C ARG A 528 -9.49 -29.53 -9.68
N ARG A 529 -10.47 -30.44 -9.78
CA ARG A 529 -10.35 -31.69 -10.59
C ARG A 529 -11.51 -32.04 -11.54
N GLY A 530 -12.53 -31.18 -11.70
CA GLY A 530 -13.49 -31.28 -12.81
C GLY A 530 -14.38 -32.54 -12.86
N ALA A 531 -14.52 -33.27 -11.74
CA ALA A 531 -15.26 -34.53 -11.68
C ALA A 531 -16.79 -34.32 -11.53
N ALA A 532 -17.54 -34.41 -12.63
CA ALA A 532 -19.00 -34.28 -12.60
C ALA A 532 -19.70 -35.56 -12.06
N GLY A 533 -20.31 -35.47 -10.87
CA GLY A 533 -21.07 -36.56 -10.25
C GLY A 533 -21.71 -36.20 -8.90
N THR A 534 -22.70 -35.31 -8.82
CA THR A 534 -24.15 -35.62 -8.96
C THR A 534 -24.74 -36.69 -8.03
N ALA A 535 -24.03 -37.14 -7.00
CA ALA A 535 -24.61 -37.86 -5.87
C ALA A 535 -24.73 -36.91 -4.65
N PRO A 536 -25.93 -36.70 -4.07
CA PRO A 536 -26.08 -35.85 -2.89
C PRO A 536 -25.41 -36.52 -1.68
N MET A 537 -24.75 -35.73 -0.83
CA MET A 537 -24.11 -36.21 0.40
C MET A 537 -25.05 -36.01 1.60
N PRO A 538 -25.04 -36.88 2.62
CA PRO A 538 -25.58 -36.53 3.93
C PRO A 538 -24.99 -35.22 4.46
N LEU A 539 -25.78 -34.43 5.19
CA LEU A 539 -25.40 -33.10 5.67
C LEU A 539 -24.42 -33.17 6.86
N ALA A 540 -24.66 -34.08 7.80
CA ALA A 540 -23.84 -34.25 8.99
C ALA A 540 -23.78 -35.68 9.49
N LEU A 541 -22.65 -36.01 10.13
CA LEU A 541 -22.48 -37.16 11.02
C LEU A 541 -23.06 -36.80 12.40
N LEU A 542 -23.70 -37.78 13.04
CA LEU A 542 -24.37 -37.63 14.33
C LEU A 542 -23.78 -38.64 15.32
N ARG A 543 -22.94 -38.17 16.25
CA ARG A 543 -22.38 -39.00 17.34
C ARG A 543 -23.20 -38.77 18.61
N PRO A 544 -23.84 -39.78 19.22
CA PRO A 544 -24.70 -39.56 20.37
C PRO A 544 -23.89 -39.32 21.65
N HIS A 545 -24.32 -38.38 22.49
CA HIS A 545 -23.68 -38.15 23.79
C HIS A 545 -23.86 -39.35 24.76
N ALA A 546 -24.89 -40.19 24.54
CA ALA A 546 -25.23 -41.31 25.41
C ALA A 546 -24.56 -42.63 24.96
N TYR A 547 -23.70 -43.18 25.81
CA TYR A 547 -22.98 -44.43 25.55
C TYR A 547 -23.94 -45.62 25.34
N GLY A 548 -23.99 -46.15 24.12
CA GLY A 548 -24.84 -47.28 23.70
C GLY A 548 -25.89 -46.93 22.64
N GLN A 549 -26.23 -45.65 22.49
CA GLN A 549 -27.09 -45.17 21.39
C GLN A 549 -26.37 -45.37 20.03
N PRO A 550 -27.08 -45.70 18.92
CA PRO A 550 -26.46 -45.86 17.61
C PRO A 550 -25.96 -44.52 17.05
N ILE A 551 -24.83 -44.54 16.33
CA ILE A 551 -24.42 -43.40 15.49
C ILE A 551 -25.36 -43.26 14.30
N GLY A 552 -25.44 -42.04 13.76
CA GLY A 552 -26.35 -41.73 12.65
C GLY A 552 -25.79 -40.70 11.68
N ILE A 553 -26.59 -40.43 10.65
CA ILE A 553 -26.38 -39.37 9.68
C ILE A 553 -27.63 -38.50 9.58
N LEU A 554 -27.43 -37.22 9.29
CA LEU A 554 -28.45 -36.30 8.84
C LEU A 554 -28.49 -36.36 7.30
N THR A 555 -29.54 -36.95 6.73
CA THR A 555 -29.69 -37.12 5.27
C THR A 555 -29.86 -35.78 4.54
N PRO A 556 -29.67 -35.69 3.20
CA PRO A 556 -29.85 -34.44 2.44
C PRO A 556 -31.26 -33.84 2.55
N ALA A 557 -32.25 -34.65 2.91
CA ALA A 557 -33.63 -34.24 3.17
C ALA A 557 -33.90 -33.92 4.64
N GLY A 558 -32.85 -33.61 5.42
CA GLY A 558 -32.93 -33.19 6.82
C GLY A 558 -33.37 -34.26 7.82
N LYS A 559 -33.43 -35.55 7.44
CA LYS A 559 -33.90 -36.62 8.33
C LYS A 559 -32.74 -37.38 8.99
N ILE A 560 -32.83 -37.58 10.30
CA ILE A 560 -31.91 -38.43 11.07
C ILE A 560 -32.14 -39.92 10.73
N VAL A 561 -31.09 -40.61 10.28
CA VAL A 561 -31.04 -42.07 10.09
C VAL A 561 -29.92 -42.66 10.95
N THR A 562 -30.21 -43.71 11.70
CA THR A 562 -29.28 -44.36 12.65
C THR A 562 -29.27 -45.87 12.45
N ASN A 563 -28.13 -46.54 12.64
CA ASN A 563 -28.05 -48.00 12.65
C ASN A 563 -27.19 -48.50 13.83
N ALA A 564 -27.67 -49.55 14.52
CA ALA A 564 -26.97 -50.19 15.63
C ALA A 564 -25.72 -50.99 15.20
N ASP A 565 -25.62 -51.37 13.92
CA ASP A 565 -24.44 -52.06 13.39
C ASP A 565 -23.24 -51.11 13.21
N TRP A 566 -23.50 -49.81 13.04
CA TRP A 566 -22.46 -48.82 12.73
C TRP A 566 -21.58 -48.53 13.95
N ASP A 567 -20.27 -48.44 13.70
CA ASP A 567 -19.20 -48.27 14.69
C ASP A 567 -18.43 -46.97 14.43
N ASP A 568 -17.98 -46.77 13.19
CA ASP A 568 -17.11 -45.65 12.83
C ASP A 568 -17.36 -45.19 11.38
N ILE A 569 -17.37 -43.86 11.21
CA ILE A 569 -17.63 -43.12 9.98
C ILE A 569 -16.78 -41.85 10.05
N SER A 570 -15.92 -41.62 9.04
CA SER A 570 -15.18 -40.35 8.92
C SER A 570 -16.13 -39.20 8.56
N ALA A 571 -15.93 -38.02 9.13
CA ALA A 571 -16.57 -36.77 8.68
C ALA A 571 -15.71 -35.98 7.67
N TYR A 572 -14.46 -36.40 7.46
CA TYR A 572 -13.42 -35.69 6.72
C TYR A 572 -12.87 -36.53 5.54
N ASP A 573 -12.54 -35.87 4.43
CA ASP A 573 -12.14 -36.51 3.15
C ASP A 573 -13.13 -37.59 2.71
N VAL A 574 -14.42 -37.25 2.77
CA VAL A 574 -15.52 -38.16 2.42
C VAL A 574 -15.94 -38.06 0.97
N SER A 575 -16.40 -39.18 0.45
CA SER A 575 -16.93 -39.35 -0.91
C SER A 575 -18.09 -40.35 -0.90
N MET A 576 -18.87 -40.41 -1.98
CA MET A 576 -20.03 -41.29 -2.08
C MET A 576 -19.75 -42.50 -2.99
N PRO A 577 -20.16 -43.73 -2.61
CA PRO A 577 -20.84 -44.11 -1.37
C PRO A 577 -19.95 -44.00 -0.12
N LEU A 578 -20.51 -43.52 0.98
CA LEU A 578 -19.78 -43.19 2.21
C LEU A 578 -19.30 -44.47 2.94
N PRO A 579 -17.99 -44.70 3.14
CA PRO A 579 -17.51 -45.88 3.88
C PRO A 579 -17.95 -45.89 5.35
N VAL A 580 -18.28 -47.07 5.86
CA VAL A 580 -18.71 -47.30 7.24
C VAL A 580 -18.06 -48.58 7.77
N ARG A 581 -17.46 -48.52 8.96
CA ARG A 581 -17.07 -49.70 9.75
C ARG A 581 -18.24 -50.13 10.64
N THR A 582 -18.46 -51.43 10.74
CA THR A 582 -19.44 -52.03 11.66
C THR A 582 -18.78 -52.54 12.93
N ARG A 583 -19.59 -52.74 13.98
CA ARG A 583 -19.14 -53.25 15.30
C ARG A 583 -18.56 -54.67 15.25
N GLU A 584 -18.81 -55.41 14.16
CA GLU A 584 -18.19 -56.70 13.87
C GLU A 584 -16.79 -56.58 13.21
N GLY A 585 -16.25 -55.37 13.06
CA GLY A 585 -14.97 -55.11 12.38
C GLY A 585 -15.02 -55.24 10.86
N LYS A 586 -16.22 -55.32 10.27
CA LYS A 586 -16.43 -55.37 8.81
C LYS A 586 -16.59 -53.97 8.25
N ALA A 587 -16.25 -53.78 6.98
CA ALA A 587 -16.40 -52.53 6.25
C ALA A 587 -17.35 -52.69 5.06
N GLY A 588 -18.18 -51.68 4.85
CA GLY A 588 -19.08 -51.50 3.69
C GLY A 588 -19.26 -50.01 3.42
N ALA A 589 -20.21 -49.62 2.56
CA ALA A 589 -20.50 -48.22 2.29
C ALA A 589 -22.00 -47.96 2.08
N ILE A 590 -22.44 -46.76 2.46
CA ILE A 590 -23.85 -46.34 2.46
C ILE A 590 -24.12 -45.23 1.42
N ASP A 591 -25.35 -45.19 0.94
CA ASP A 591 -25.87 -44.10 0.10
C ASP A 591 -26.32 -42.89 0.94
N ALA A 592 -26.79 -41.85 0.25
CA ALA A 592 -27.23 -40.59 0.84
C ALA A 592 -28.41 -40.73 1.83
N ALA A 593 -29.15 -41.83 1.77
CA ALA A 593 -30.27 -42.15 2.64
C ALA A 593 -29.89 -43.08 3.81
N GLY A 594 -28.60 -43.46 3.92
CA GLY A 594 -28.10 -44.35 4.96
C GLY A 594 -28.31 -45.84 4.67
N LYS A 595 -28.62 -46.21 3.42
CA LYS A 595 -28.79 -47.61 3.03
C LYS A 595 -27.49 -48.16 2.45
N TRP A 596 -27.15 -49.42 2.75
CA TRP A 596 -25.96 -50.08 2.20
C TRP A 596 -25.99 -50.12 0.66
N ALA A 597 -25.12 -49.35 0.02
CA ALA A 597 -24.78 -49.44 -1.40
C ALA A 597 -23.74 -50.54 -1.65
N VAL A 598 -22.82 -50.71 -0.68
CA VAL A 598 -21.85 -51.80 -0.60
C VAL A 598 -22.05 -52.52 0.74
N PRO A 599 -22.55 -53.77 0.76
CA PRO A 599 -22.78 -54.51 2.00
C PRO A 599 -21.50 -54.67 2.85
N PRO A 600 -21.60 -54.71 4.20
CA PRO A 600 -20.45 -54.78 5.09
C PRO A 600 -19.82 -56.19 5.10
N ARG A 601 -18.96 -56.43 4.11
CA ARG A 601 -18.33 -57.75 3.84
C ARG A 601 -16.80 -57.72 3.68
N PHE A 602 -16.20 -56.54 3.74
CA PHE A 602 -14.76 -56.35 3.58
C PHE A 602 -14.09 -56.22 4.94
N GLY A 603 -12.80 -56.56 5.04
CA GLY A 603 -11.97 -56.32 6.24
C GLY A 603 -11.34 -54.91 6.29
N ASN A 604 -11.47 -54.13 5.21
CA ASN A 604 -11.21 -52.68 5.15
C ASN A 604 -11.87 -52.12 3.88
N LEU A 605 -12.23 -50.84 3.87
CA LEU A 605 -12.68 -50.11 2.68
C LEU A 605 -12.15 -48.67 2.74
N ARG A 606 -11.40 -48.25 1.72
CA ARG A 606 -10.93 -46.86 1.57
C ARG A 606 -12.06 -45.97 0.98
N PRO A 607 -12.01 -44.64 1.15
CA PRO A 607 -12.89 -43.72 0.43
C PRO A 607 -12.87 -43.93 -1.09
N PHE A 608 -14.02 -43.74 -1.72
CA PHE A 608 -14.14 -43.80 -3.17
C PHE A 608 -13.44 -42.60 -3.82
N ARG A 609 -12.86 -42.79 -5.01
CA ARG A 609 -12.41 -41.71 -5.90
C ARG A 609 -13.14 -41.93 -7.22
N GLY A 610 -14.04 -41.00 -7.56
CA GLY A 610 -15.04 -41.24 -8.60
C GLY A 610 -15.87 -42.51 -8.32
N GLY A 611 -15.94 -43.42 -9.30
CA GLY A 611 -16.76 -44.63 -9.22
C GLY A 611 -16.15 -45.82 -8.46
N TYR A 612 -14.93 -45.71 -7.93
CA TYR A 612 -14.12 -46.85 -7.50
C TYR A 612 -13.46 -46.67 -6.13
N ALA A 613 -13.22 -47.78 -5.41
CA ALA A 613 -12.52 -47.80 -4.13
C ALA A 613 -11.63 -49.05 -3.97
N TRP A 614 -10.63 -48.95 -3.11
CA TRP A 614 -9.82 -50.09 -2.67
C TRP A 614 -10.47 -50.75 -1.45
N ALA A 615 -10.67 -52.07 -1.52
CA ALA A 615 -11.29 -52.87 -0.47
C ALA A 615 -10.45 -54.11 -0.16
N ARG A 616 -10.33 -54.50 1.11
CA ARG A 616 -9.65 -55.74 1.52
C ARG A 616 -10.70 -56.83 1.76
N PRO A 617 -10.64 -58.01 1.13
CA PRO A 617 -11.58 -59.11 1.42
C PRO A 617 -11.52 -59.54 2.90
N ALA A 618 -12.62 -60.07 3.42
CA ALA A 618 -12.63 -60.63 4.78
C ALA A 618 -11.78 -61.92 4.82
N GLY A 619 -10.83 -61.99 5.75
CA GLY A 619 -9.87 -63.11 5.89
C GLY A 619 -8.54 -62.92 5.15
N SER A 620 -8.44 -61.96 4.23
CA SER A 620 -7.23 -61.68 3.45
C SER A 620 -6.06 -61.11 4.26
N GLN A 621 -4.84 -61.45 3.86
CA GLN A 621 -3.61 -60.95 4.48
C GLN A 621 -3.39 -59.44 4.23
N ARG A 622 -2.41 -58.86 4.94
CA ARG A 622 -2.10 -57.42 4.91
C ARG A 622 -1.31 -57.05 3.63
N GLY A 623 -2.01 -57.02 2.50
CA GLY A 623 -1.49 -56.67 1.18
C GLY A 623 -2.47 -56.96 0.03
N GLU A 624 -3.40 -57.90 0.25
CA GLU A 624 -4.44 -58.28 -0.72
C GLU A 624 -5.61 -57.26 -0.73
N GLU A 625 -5.39 -56.07 -1.27
CA GLU A 625 -6.47 -55.13 -1.60
C GLU A 625 -6.95 -55.33 -3.04
N VAL A 626 -8.27 -55.40 -3.22
CA VAL A 626 -8.93 -55.49 -4.53
C VAL A 626 -9.64 -54.18 -4.85
N LEU A 627 -9.67 -53.80 -6.12
CA LEU A 627 -10.41 -52.64 -6.58
C LEU A 627 -11.88 -53.01 -6.82
N ILE A 628 -12.81 -52.20 -6.28
CA ILE A 628 -14.26 -52.39 -6.41
C ILE A 628 -14.94 -51.15 -7.02
N ASP A 629 -16.09 -51.37 -7.66
CA ASP A 629 -17.01 -50.30 -8.06
C ASP A 629 -17.92 -49.83 -6.90
N ALA A 630 -18.66 -48.74 -7.11
CA ALA A 630 -19.64 -48.19 -6.18
C ALA A 630 -20.84 -49.12 -5.84
N ARG A 631 -20.88 -50.36 -6.35
CA ARG A 631 -21.85 -51.42 -6.01
C ARG A 631 -21.16 -52.59 -5.29
N GLY A 632 -19.87 -52.48 -5.00
CA GLY A 632 -19.07 -53.49 -4.31
C GLY A 632 -18.62 -54.65 -5.20
N LYS A 633 -18.77 -54.55 -6.52
CA LYS A 633 -18.29 -55.57 -7.48
C LYS A 633 -16.81 -55.33 -7.76
N THR A 634 -16.00 -56.39 -7.78
CA THR A 634 -14.59 -56.31 -8.16
C THR A 634 -14.41 -55.92 -9.63
N VAL A 635 -13.44 -55.04 -9.87
CA VAL A 635 -13.04 -54.58 -11.21
C VAL A 635 -11.93 -55.48 -11.73
N ALA A 636 -12.04 -55.95 -12.97
CA ALA A 636 -10.98 -56.72 -13.61
C ALA A 636 -9.87 -55.77 -14.11
N VAL A 637 -8.71 -55.81 -13.46
CA VAL A 637 -7.49 -55.09 -13.82
C VAL A 637 -6.34 -56.11 -13.77
N PRO A 638 -5.38 -56.11 -14.71
CA PRO A 638 -4.28 -57.07 -14.68
C PRO A 638 -3.41 -56.90 -13.43
N ASP A 639 -2.94 -58.02 -12.86
CA ASP A 639 -2.16 -58.04 -11.61
C ASP A 639 -0.94 -57.11 -11.67
N ALA A 640 -0.18 -57.14 -12.77
CA ALA A 640 0.98 -56.26 -13.00
C ALA A 640 0.67 -54.75 -13.09
N VAL A 641 -0.61 -54.36 -13.19
CA VAL A 641 -1.08 -52.96 -13.10
C VAL A 641 -1.54 -52.65 -11.67
N LEU A 642 -2.10 -53.62 -10.94
CA LEU A 642 -2.45 -53.50 -9.52
C LEU A 642 -1.21 -53.46 -8.62
N ASP A 643 -0.24 -54.36 -8.83
CA ASP A 643 1.07 -54.40 -8.14
C ASP A 643 1.90 -53.11 -8.33
N GLY A 644 1.60 -52.38 -9.39
CA GLY A 644 2.22 -51.09 -9.73
C GLY A 644 1.40 -49.87 -9.32
N ALA A 645 0.19 -50.03 -8.79
CA ALA A 645 -0.74 -48.92 -8.59
C ALA A 645 -0.30 -47.99 -7.44
N GLU A 646 -0.12 -46.71 -7.75
CA GLU A 646 0.29 -45.68 -6.78
C GLU A 646 -0.75 -44.56 -6.62
N GLY A 647 -1.71 -44.42 -7.55
CA GLY A 647 -2.79 -43.42 -7.45
C GLY A 647 -4.06 -43.82 -8.19
N LEU A 648 -5.21 -43.35 -7.70
CA LEU A 648 -6.54 -43.55 -8.29
C LEU A 648 -7.25 -42.20 -8.37
N ASP A 649 -7.62 -41.76 -9.57
CA ASP A 649 -8.34 -40.51 -9.80
C ASP A 649 -9.47 -40.72 -10.83
N GLY A 650 -10.72 -40.65 -10.37
CA GLY A 650 -11.90 -40.97 -11.19
C GLY A 650 -11.84 -42.38 -11.78
N ASP A 651 -11.91 -42.47 -13.12
CA ASP A 651 -11.78 -43.72 -13.87
C ASP A 651 -10.31 -44.12 -14.14
N MET A 652 -9.32 -43.34 -13.69
CA MET A 652 -7.91 -43.46 -14.07
C MET A 652 -7.08 -44.01 -12.91
N LEU A 653 -6.37 -45.10 -13.18
CA LEU A 653 -5.44 -45.75 -12.26
C LEU A 653 -4.01 -45.44 -12.71
N HIS A 654 -3.28 -44.67 -11.92
CA HIS A 654 -1.87 -44.33 -12.15
C HIS A 654 -1.00 -45.45 -11.57
N TYR A 655 -0.14 -46.02 -12.41
CA TYR A 655 0.67 -47.17 -12.05
C TYR A 655 2.11 -47.05 -12.57
N ARG A 656 3.05 -47.69 -11.88
CA ARG A 656 4.41 -47.88 -12.34
C ARG A 656 4.69 -49.32 -12.71
N ALA A 657 5.24 -49.53 -13.90
CA ALA A 657 5.70 -50.82 -14.37
C ALA A 657 7.13 -50.70 -14.94
N PRO A 658 7.94 -51.78 -14.92
CA PRO A 658 9.25 -51.78 -15.55
C PRO A 658 9.15 -51.57 -17.07
N ASP A 659 9.98 -50.69 -17.61
CA ASP A 659 10.19 -50.54 -19.06
C ASP A 659 11.16 -51.61 -19.61
N GLU A 660 11.57 -51.46 -20.88
CA GLU A 660 12.51 -52.37 -21.56
C GLU A 660 13.90 -52.39 -20.89
N ASN A 661 14.27 -51.35 -20.13
CA ASN A 661 15.50 -51.27 -19.33
C ASN A 661 15.32 -51.76 -17.87
N ARG A 662 14.10 -52.17 -17.50
CA ARG A 662 13.62 -52.50 -16.14
C ARG A 662 13.46 -51.31 -15.20
N GLU A 663 13.49 -50.08 -15.70
CA GLU A 663 13.25 -48.89 -14.88
C GLU A 663 11.74 -48.73 -14.64
N ARG A 664 11.31 -48.45 -13.40
CA ARG A 664 9.87 -48.32 -13.07
C ARG A 664 9.31 -46.98 -13.58
N ARG A 665 8.69 -47.00 -14.75
CA ARG A 665 8.10 -45.85 -15.45
C ARG A 665 6.60 -45.70 -15.18
N TRP A 666 6.11 -44.45 -15.19
CA TRP A 666 4.69 -44.14 -15.00
C TRP A 666 3.86 -44.37 -16.26
N GLY A 667 2.72 -45.03 -16.08
CA GLY A 667 1.65 -45.22 -17.06
C GLY A 667 0.27 -45.04 -16.41
N VAL A 668 -0.78 -45.07 -17.22
CA VAL A 668 -2.16 -44.84 -16.76
C VAL A 668 -3.13 -45.80 -17.42
N TRP A 669 -3.92 -46.48 -16.61
CA TRP A 669 -4.94 -47.44 -17.01
C TRP A 669 -6.34 -46.86 -16.80
N ASN A 670 -7.25 -47.01 -17.76
CA ASN A 670 -8.64 -46.59 -17.60
C ASN A 670 -9.53 -47.79 -17.22
N LEU A 671 -10.16 -47.66 -16.05
CA LEU A 671 -10.95 -48.69 -15.38
C LEU A 671 -12.30 -48.96 -16.06
N ARG A 672 -12.87 -47.96 -16.75
CA ARG A 672 -14.12 -48.10 -17.51
C ARG A 672 -13.89 -48.77 -18.87
N ALA A 673 -12.77 -48.46 -19.51
CA ALA A 673 -12.36 -49.01 -20.81
C ALA A 673 -11.67 -50.39 -20.69
N GLY A 674 -11.10 -50.72 -19.53
CA GLY A 674 -10.36 -51.97 -19.32
C GLY A 674 -9.05 -52.03 -20.11
N ALA A 675 -8.39 -50.89 -20.33
CA ALA A 675 -7.25 -50.75 -21.22
C ALA A 675 -6.26 -49.65 -20.76
N PRO A 676 -4.97 -49.72 -21.15
CA PRO A 676 -4.02 -48.67 -20.88
C PRO A 676 -4.29 -47.45 -21.79
N VAL A 677 -4.35 -46.26 -21.18
CA VAL A 677 -4.43 -44.98 -21.89
C VAL A 677 -3.03 -44.44 -22.16
N LEU A 678 -2.14 -44.55 -21.16
CA LEU A 678 -0.72 -44.22 -21.29
C LEU A 678 0.11 -45.46 -20.95
N LYS A 679 1.08 -45.78 -21.81
CA LYS A 679 2.08 -46.82 -21.53
C LYS A 679 3.03 -46.35 -20.42
N PRO A 680 3.66 -47.27 -19.67
CA PRO A 680 4.66 -46.93 -18.67
C PRO A 680 5.95 -46.46 -19.35
N VAL A 681 6.09 -45.14 -19.53
CA VAL A 681 7.26 -44.52 -20.20
C VAL A 681 7.76 -43.23 -19.55
N TYR A 682 6.99 -42.60 -18.66
CA TYR A 682 7.32 -41.29 -18.07
C TYR A 682 8.12 -41.42 -16.76
N ASP A 683 8.90 -40.39 -16.42
CA ASP A 683 9.62 -40.29 -15.14
C ASP A 683 8.65 -39.96 -13.98
N GLY A 684 7.60 -39.18 -14.30
CA GLY A 684 6.58 -38.70 -13.38
C GLY A 684 5.31 -38.29 -14.12
N ILE A 685 4.15 -38.35 -13.47
CA ILE A 685 2.87 -37.89 -14.01
C ILE A 685 2.00 -37.28 -12.91
N GLU A 686 1.40 -36.13 -13.22
CA GLU A 686 0.41 -35.46 -12.38
C GLU A 686 -1.02 -35.92 -12.70
N ALA A 687 -1.95 -35.62 -11.78
CA ALA A 687 -3.36 -35.89 -11.99
C ALA A 687 -3.94 -35.15 -13.20
N PHE A 688 -4.75 -35.85 -14.01
CA PHE A 688 -5.46 -35.28 -15.15
C PHE A 688 -6.47 -34.21 -14.71
N ARG A 689 -6.49 -33.06 -15.41
CA ARG A 689 -7.46 -31.97 -15.24
C ARG A 689 -7.97 -31.55 -16.63
N ASP A 690 -9.29 -31.55 -16.83
CA ASP A 690 -9.97 -31.30 -18.11
C ASP A 690 -9.44 -32.08 -19.34
N GLY A 691 -8.83 -33.25 -19.10
CA GLY A 691 -8.20 -34.06 -20.14
C GLY A 691 -6.74 -33.75 -20.47
N TRP A 692 -6.08 -32.90 -19.67
CA TRP A 692 -4.64 -32.61 -19.73
C TRP A 692 -3.91 -33.17 -18.50
N ALA A 693 -2.67 -33.64 -18.66
CA ALA A 693 -1.80 -34.00 -17.55
C ALA A 693 -0.40 -33.40 -17.74
N LEU A 694 0.22 -32.98 -16.64
CA LEU A 694 1.64 -32.65 -16.62
C LEU A 694 2.43 -33.97 -16.50
N VAL A 695 3.48 -34.13 -17.28
CA VAL A 695 4.35 -35.31 -17.28
C VAL A 695 5.81 -34.92 -17.34
N GLN A 696 6.66 -35.72 -16.69
CA GLN A 696 8.10 -35.57 -16.71
C GLN A 696 8.73 -36.63 -17.63
N GLU A 697 9.59 -36.19 -18.55
CA GLU A 697 10.36 -37.05 -19.45
C GLU A 697 11.80 -36.53 -19.52
N ARG A 698 12.78 -37.38 -19.21
CA ARG A 698 14.22 -37.06 -19.12
C ARG A 698 14.51 -35.92 -18.13
N GLY A 699 13.79 -35.89 -17.02
CA GLY A 699 13.89 -34.88 -15.97
C GLY A 699 13.14 -33.58 -16.23
N GLN A 700 12.66 -33.33 -17.46
CA GLN A 700 11.95 -32.10 -17.81
C GLN A 700 10.43 -32.30 -17.86
N TRP A 701 9.69 -31.29 -17.43
CA TRP A 701 8.23 -31.28 -17.41
C TRP A 701 7.65 -30.70 -18.71
N GLY A 702 6.52 -31.28 -19.13
CA GLY A 702 5.68 -30.85 -20.24
C GLY A 702 4.21 -31.27 -20.00
N VAL A 703 3.36 -31.14 -21.01
CA VAL A 703 1.91 -31.35 -20.91
C VAL A 703 1.40 -32.22 -22.07
N ILE A 704 0.62 -33.25 -21.75
CA ILE A 704 -0.03 -34.16 -22.72
C ILE A 704 -1.56 -34.10 -22.63
N ASP A 705 -2.23 -34.48 -23.71
CA ASP A 705 -3.66 -34.80 -23.69
C ASP A 705 -3.94 -36.22 -23.15
N SER A 706 -5.21 -36.54 -22.94
CA SER A 706 -5.72 -37.85 -22.52
C SER A 706 -5.54 -38.99 -23.55
N LYS A 707 -4.71 -38.79 -24.57
CA LYS A 707 -4.27 -39.78 -25.57
C LYS A 707 -2.74 -39.85 -25.67
N GLY A 708 -2.01 -39.19 -24.77
CA GLY A 708 -0.54 -39.16 -24.75
C GLY A 708 0.10 -38.25 -25.80
N ARG A 709 -0.67 -37.34 -26.41
CA ARG A 709 -0.14 -36.40 -27.41
C ARG A 709 0.34 -35.13 -26.72
N TRP A 710 1.59 -34.75 -26.96
CA TRP A 710 2.19 -33.52 -26.44
C TRP A 710 1.44 -32.26 -26.90
N ALA A 711 0.94 -31.49 -25.94
CA ALA A 711 0.45 -30.12 -26.10
C ALA A 711 1.56 -29.09 -25.82
N LEU A 712 2.37 -29.34 -24.78
CA LEU A 712 3.63 -28.67 -24.51
C LEU A 712 4.72 -29.75 -24.34
N ARG A 713 5.80 -29.67 -25.10
CA ARG A 713 6.92 -30.63 -24.98
C ARG A 713 7.68 -30.44 -23.65
N PRO A 714 8.42 -31.47 -23.18
CA PRO A 714 9.35 -31.32 -22.06
C PRO A 714 10.32 -30.17 -22.29
N ALA A 715 10.32 -29.21 -21.36
CA ALA A 715 11.16 -28.01 -21.42
C ALA A 715 11.39 -27.39 -20.02
N TYR A 716 10.41 -27.51 -19.13
CA TYR A 716 10.37 -26.87 -17.82
C TYR A 716 11.10 -27.72 -16.77
N GLN A 717 11.66 -27.10 -15.73
CA GLN A 717 12.40 -27.82 -14.70
C GLN A 717 11.49 -28.37 -13.59
N SER A 718 10.30 -27.79 -13.43
CA SER A 718 9.38 -28.11 -12.35
C SER A 718 7.92 -28.08 -12.79
N ALA A 719 7.10 -29.00 -12.26
CA ALA A 719 5.64 -28.96 -12.44
C ALA A 719 5.02 -27.67 -11.88
N TYR A 720 5.64 -27.05 -10.87
CA TYR A 720 5.18 -25.78 -10.29
C TYR A 720 5.38 -24.56 -11.21
N GLU A 721 6.12 -24.70 -12.32
CA GLU A 721 6.22 -23.67 -13.38
C GLU A 721 5.03 -23.71 -14.36
N LEU A 722 4.14 -24.71 -14.24
CA LEU A 722 3.05 -24.98 -15.19
C LEU A 722 1.69 -24.90 -14.48
N GLU A 723 1.00 -23.76 -14.60
CA GLU A 723 -0.27 -23.51 -13.92
C GLU A 723 -1.45 -23.59 -14.89
N TYR A 724 -2.21 -24.69 -14.82
CA TYR A 724 -3.41 -24.89 -15.63
C TYR A 724 -4.57 -24.03 -15.11
N LEU A 725 -5.09 -23.13 -15.95
CA LEU A 725 -6.12 -22.16 -15.54
C LEU A 725 -7.56 -22.64 -15.80
N GLY A 726 -7.76 -23.60 -16.70
CA GLY A 726 -9.07 -24.05 -17.19
C GLY A 726 -9.21 -23.95 -18.70
N ASN A 727 -10.26 -24.55 -19.26
CA ASN A 727 -10.65 -24.53 -20.69
C ASN A 727 -9.62 -25.00 -21.74
N GLY A 728 -8.38 -25.35 -21.34
CA GLY A 728 -7.25 -25.59 -22.25
C GLY A 728 -6.17 -24.51 -22.22
N LEU A 729 -6.23 -23.55 -21.29
CA LEU A 729 -5.20 -22.54 -21.07
C LEU A 729 -4.21 -22.96 -19.97
N MET A 730 -2.93 -22.84 -20.29
CA MET A 730 -1.79 -23.10 -19.40
C MET A 730 -0.96 -21.83 -19.26
N LEU A 731 -0.69 -21.40 -18.04
CA LEU A 731 0.27 -20.34 -17.74
C LEU A 731 1.67 -20.95 -17.60
N VAL A 732 2.65 -20.33 -18.25
CA VAL A 732 4.07 -20.74 -18.22
C VAL A 732 4.97 -19.51 -17.99
N PRO A 733 6.17 -19.65 -17.40
CA PRO A 733 7.15 -18.57 -17.39
C PRO A 733 7.64 -18.26 -18.80
N ASP A 734 7.94 -16.99 -19.10
CA ASP A 734 8.62 -16.64 -20.35
C ASP A 734 10.11 -17.00 -20.27
N THR A 735 10.57 -17.75 -21.25
CA THR A 735 11.95 -18.22 -21.40
C THR A 735 12.67 -17.51 -22.55
N GLY A 736 12.13 -16.39 -23.02
CA GLY A 736 12.72 -15.55 -24.05
C GLY A 736 14.09 -14.96 -23.67
N PRO A 737 14.96 -14.62 -24.65
CA PRO A 737 16.36 -14.22 -24.44
C PRO A 737 16.56 -12.81 -23.84
N ARG A 738 15.54 -12.29 -23.14
CA ARG A 738 15.57 -11.03 -22.36
C ARG A 738 15.10 -11.19 -20.92
N ALA A 739 14.55 -12.36 -20.54
CA ALA A 739 14.14 -12.60 -19.16
C ALA A 739 15.37 -12.64 -18.24
N SER A 740 15.42 -11.75 -17.25
CA SER A 740 16.35 -11.86 -16.11
C SER A 740 15.72 -12.76 -15.04
N ASP A 741 16.56 -13.38 -14.20
CA ASP A 741 16.06 -14.24 -13.12
C ASP A 741 15.25 -13.47 -12.04
N SER A 742 15.40 -12.16 -11.96
CA SER A 742 14.66 -11.28 -11.04
C SER A 742 13.28 -10.82 -11.55
N SER A 743 12.98 -10.99 -12.86
CA SER A 743 11.71 -10.55 -13.44
C SER A 743 11.22 -11.48 -14.56
N ARG A 744 11.08 -12.77 -14.25
CA ARG A 744 10.48 -13.76 -15.16
C ARG A 744 8.97 -13.47 -15.34
N GLY A 745 8.62 -12.80 -16.44
CA GLY A 745 7.24 -12.63 -16.87
C GLY A 745 6.57 -13.95 -17.27
N TYR A 746 5.30 -13.90 -17.68
CA TYR A 746 4.50 -15.08 -18.00
C TYR A 746 4.04 -15.12 -19.46
N ARG A 747 3.58 -16.28 -19.93
CA ARG A 747 2.78 -16.44 -21.15
C ARG A 747 1.61 -17.38 -20.90
N LEU A 748 0.48 -17.08 -21.53
CA LEU A 748 -0.61 -18.04 -21.72
C LEU A 748 -0.33 -18.90 -22.94
N VAL A 749 -0.60 -20.19 -22.85
CA VAL A 749 -0.56 -21.14 -23.98
C VAL A 749 -1.91 -21.85 -24.08
N ASN A 750 -2.52 -21.83 -25.28
CA ASN A 750 -3.66 -22.69 -25.59
C ASN A 750 -3.16 -24.09 -25.95
N LEU A 751 -3.38 -25.07 -25.06
CA LEU A 751 -2.99 -26.48 -25.20
C LEU A 751 -3.67 -27.19 -26.38
N ARG A 752 -4.81 -26.70 -26.88
CA ARG A 752 -5.52 -27.25 -28.04
C ARG A 752 -4.87 -26.86 -29.37
N SER A 753 -4.19 -25.70 -29.41
CA SER A 753 -3.61 -25.14 -30.65
C SER A 753 -2.09 -24.95 -30.63
N GLY A 754 -1.44 -25.09 -29.46
CA GLY A 754 -0.01 -24.86 -29.27
C GLY A 754 0.42 -23.40 -29.43
N LYS A 755 -0.52 -22.44 -29.43
CA LYS A 755 -0.24 -21.01 -29.57
C LYS A 755 0.00 -20.35 -28.21
N SER A 756 1.02 -19.51 -28.14
CA SER A 756 1.34 -18.69 -26.97
C SER A 756 0.91 -17.22 -27.15
N SER A 757 0.59 -16.55 -26.05
CA SER A 757 0.38 -15.10 -25.98
C SER A 757 1.69 -14.31 -26.18
N PRO A 758 1.59 -12.97 -26.34
CA PRO A 758 2.68 -12.07 -25.96
C PRO A 758 3.11 -12.28 -24.49
N ALA A 759 4.25 -11.74 -24.12
CA ALA A 759 4.73 -11.79 -22.73
C ALA A 759 3.85 -10.89 -21.83
N LEU A 760 3.58 -11.40 -20.63
CA LEU A 760 2.73 -10.80 -19.60
C LEU A 760 3.60 -10.33 -18.43
N ALA A 761 3.38 -9.09 -17.98
CA ALA A 761 4.08 -8.51 -16.83
C ALA A 761 3.65 -9.15 -15.50
N ASN A 762 2.43 -9.70 -15.44
CA ASN A 762 1.86 -10.31 -14.24
C ASN A 762 1.08 -11.60 -14.56
N LYS A 763 0.61 -12.30 -13.53
CA LYS A 763 -0.30 -13.43 -13.70
C LYS A 763 -1.68 -12.91 -14.15
N PRO A 764 -2.35 -13.57 -15.12
CA PRO A 764 -3.69 -13.22 -15.54
C PRO A 764 -4.73 -13.44 -14.43
N THR A 765 -5.67 -12.51 -14.30
CA THR A 765 -6.84 -12.62 -13.42
C THR A 765 -8.00 -13.27 -14.18
N ALA A 766 -8.63 -14.29 -13.59
CA ALA A 766 -9.77 -14.99 -14.18
C ALA A 766 -11.08 -14.18 -14.02
N LEU A 767 -11.95 -14.26 -15.03
CA LEU A 767 -13.29 -13.67 -15.05
C LEU A 767 -14.36 -14.76 -14.85
N LYS A 768 -15.54 -14.39 -14.36
CA LYS A 768 -16.65 -15.33 -14.02
C LYS A 768 -17.20 -16.12 -15.21
N ASP A 769 -16.89 -15.71 -16.43
CA ASP A 769 -17.30 -16.32 -17.69
C ASP A 769 -16.23 -17.24 -18.31
N GLY A 770 -15.11 -17.46 -17.61
CA GLY A 770 -13.99 -18.29 -18.08
C GLY A 770 -13.02 -17.58 -19.03
N ARG A 771 -13.11 -16.25 -19.15
CA ARG A 771 -12.12 -15.38 -19.79
C ARG A 771 -11.07 -14.90 -18.79
N TYR A 772 -10.00 -14.27 -19.26
CA TYR A 772 -8.89 -13.81 -18.42
C TYR A 772 -8.45 -12.40 -18.82
N ILE A 773 -8.01 -11.60 -17.85
CA ILE A 773 -7.43 -10.27 -18.10
C ILE A 773 -6.00 -10.20 -17.55
N ALA A 774 -5.06 -9.66 -18.32
CA ALA A 774 -3.64 -9.58 -17.94
C ALA A 774 -3.00 -8.28 -18.39
N GLU A 775 -1.93 -7.88 -17.70
CA GLU A 775 -1.03 -6.82 -18.15
C GLU A 775 0.10 -7.42 -19.00
N LEU A 776 0.39 -6.79 -20.14
CA LEU A 776 1.48 -7.12 -21.04
C LEU A 776 2.81 -6.49 -20.57
N GLU A 777 3.96 -6.97 -21.04
CA GLU A 777 5.26 -6.32 -20.76
C GLU A 777 5.36 -4.86 -21.24
N ASP A 778 4.57 -4.47 -22.26
CA ASP A 778 4.46 -3.07 -22.70
C ASP A 778 3.42 -2.26 -21.90
N ALA A 779 3.03 -2.79 -20.74
CA ALA A 779 1.99 -2.33 -19.83
C ALA A 779 0.57 -2.29 -20.42
N GLY A 780 0.36 -2.70 -21.67
CA GLY A 780 -0.98 -2.79 -22.26
C GLY A 780 -1.88 -3.80 -21.52
N LEU A 781 -3.19 -3.54 -21.47
CA LEU A 781 -4.16 -4.43 -20.86
C LEU A 781 -4.79 -5.32 -21.93
N MET A 782 -4.78 -6.64 -21.74
CA MET A 782 -5.32 -7.61 -22.70
C MET A 782 -6.34 -8.56 -22.05
N LEU A 783 -7.47 -8.74 -22.73
CA LEU A 783 -8.52 -9.70 -22.43
C LEU A 783 -8.36 -10.93 -23.32
N PHE A 784 -8.17 -12.10 -22.73
CA PHE A 784 -8.12 -13.39 -23.42
C PHE A 784 -9.46 -14.10 -23.29
N ASP A 785 -10.01 -14.60 -24.40
CA ASP A 785 -11.18 -15.47 -24.36
C ASP A 785 -10.85 -16.92 -23.96
N ALA A 786 -11.86 -17.77 -23.83
CA ALA A 786 -11.71 -19.18 -23.44
C ALA A 786 -10.97 -20.04 -24.49
N ASP A 787 -10.84 -19.55 -25.74
CA ASP A 787 -10.01 -20.13 -26.81
C ASP A 787 -8.61 -19.48 -26.87
N GLY A 788 -8.28 -18.57 -25.94
CA GLY A 788 -6.98 -17.92 -25.83
C GLY A 788 -6.71 -16.84 -26.88
N ALA A 789 -7.72 -16.34 -27.59
CA ALA A 789 -7.56 -15.18 -28.45
C ALA A 789 -7.58 -13.89 -27.61
N GLY A 790 -6.58 -13.02 -27.82
CA GLY A 790 -6.39 -11.79 -27.04
C GLY A 790 -6.92 -10.54 -27.74
N LEU A 791 -7.78 -9.79 -27.05
CA LEU A 791 -8.21 -8.44 -27.40
C LEU A 791 -7.50 -7.43 -26.50
N ARG A 792 -6.73 -6.51 -27.09
CA ARG A 792 -6.09 -5.40 -26.36
C ARG A 792 -7.16 -4.37 -25.99
N LEU A 793 -7.37 -4.15 -24.69
CA LEU A 793 -8.34 -3.19 -24.16
C LEU A 793 -7.72 -1.80 -24.00
N ALA A 794 -6.48 -1.71 -23.53
CA ALA A 794 -5.75 -0.46 -23.31
C ALA A 794 -4.26 -0.58 -23.68
N ASP A 795 -3.65 0.55 -24.02
CA ASP A 795 -2.27 0.63 -24.52
C ASP A 795 -1.24 1.05 -23.46
N SER A 796 -1.62 1.07 -22.18
CA SER A 796 -0.77 1.41 -21.04
C SER A 796 -1.30 0.80 -19.76
N ARG A 797 -0.50 0.87 -18.69
CA ARG A 797 -0.95 0.51 -17.34
C ARG A 797 -2.23 1.26 -16.99
N GLN A 798 -3.11 0.57 -16.28
CA GLN A 798 -4.31 1.14 -15.68
C GLN A 798 -4.12 1.07 -14.15
N ARG A 799 -4.44 2.16 -13.47
CA ARG A 799 -4.37 2.29 -12.01
C ARG A 799 -5.42 1.44 -11.31
N ARG A 800 -6.60 1.28 -11.92
CA ARG A 800 -7.68 0.42 -11.43
C ARG A 800 -8.37 -0.29 -12.59
N ASN A 801 -8.55 -1.60 -12.43
CA ASN A 801 -9.34 -2.45 -13.33
C ASN A 801 -10.40 -3.18 -12.49
N GLU A 802 -11.67 -2.86 -12.70
CA GLU A 802 -12.80 -3.48 -11.98
C GLU A 802 -13.71 -4.23 -12.96
N VAL A 803 -14.35 -5.31 -12.50
CA VAL A 803 -15.21 -6.15 -13.35
C VAL A 803 -16.56 -6.35 -12.69
N TYR A 804 -17.62 -5.90 -13.36
CA TYR A 804 -19.00 -5.91 -12.85
C TYR A 804 -19.95 -6.52 -13.89
N GLY A 805 -20.15 -7.83 -13.79
CA GLY A 805 -20.91 -8.59 -14.80
C GLY A 805 -20.24 -8.49 -16.17
N ASP A 806 -21.01 -8.12 -17.19
CA ASP A 806 -20.54 -7.94 -18.57
C ASP A 806 -19.77 -6.62 -18.80
N TRP A 807 -19.20 -6.00 -17.77
CA TRP A 807 -18.42 -4.77 -17.91
C TRP A 807 -17.06 -4.84 -17.23
N ILE A 808 -16.04 -4.30 -17.92
CA ILE A 808 -14.72 -3.99 -17.38
C ILE A 808 -14.59 -2.47 -17.33
N TYR A 809 -14.31 -1.92 -16.15
CA TYR A 809 -14.01 -0.50 -15.92
C TYR A 809 -12.50 -0.35 -15.80
N MET A 810 -11.92 0.55 -16.58
CA MET A 810 -10.48 0.83 -16.62
C MET A 810 -10.26 2.31 -16.26
N GLU A 811 -9.44 2.57 -15.25
CA GLU A 811 -8.99 3.91 -14.90
C GLU A 811 -7.49 4.01 -15.14
N GLY A 812 -7.07 4.78 -16.16
CA GLY A 812 -5.66 5.02 -16.46
C GLY A 812 -5.02 5.98 -15.46
N ASP A 813 -3.71 5.93 -15.33
CA ASP A 813 -2.96 6.97 -14.62
C ASP A 813 -3.13 8.34 -15.29
N GLU A 814 -3.04 9.40 -14.49
CA GLU A 814 -3.02 10.78 -14.97
C GLU A 814 -1.75 10.99 -15.81
N ARG A 815 -1.84 11.72 -16.92
CA ARG A 815 -0.75 11.80 -17.90
C ARG A 815 -0.01 13.11 -17.81
N GLU A 816 1.28 13.07 -17.50
CA GLU A 816 2.15 14.24 -17.58
C GLU A 816 2.58 14.52 -19.03
N GLY A 817 2.43 15.78 -19.42
CA GLY A 817 3.02 16.44 -20.58
C GLY A 817 3.69 17.75 -20.15
N ALA A 818 4.17 18.56 -21.11
CA ALA A 818 4.77 19.85 -20.79
C ALA A 818 4.36 20.93 -21.79
N ILE A 819 3.98 22.10 -21.27
CA ILE A 819 3.49 23.26 -22.02
C ILE A 819 4.56 24.35 -22.14
N ASP A 820 4.55 25.09 -23.24
CA ASP A 820 5.34 26.31 -23.39
C ASP A 820 4.69 27.54 -22.73
N ALA A 821 5.36 28.69 -22.83
CA ALA A 821 4.87 29.99 -22.37
C ALA A 821 3.59 30.50 -23.09
N ARG A 822 3.00 29.75 -24.02
CA ARG A 822 1.69 30.04 -24.63
C ARG A 822 0.63 29.01 -24.23
N GLY A 823 1.00 28.00 -23.44
CA GLY A 823 0.14 26.89 -23.05
C GLY A 823 0.02 25.82 -24.13
N GLU A 824 0.91 25.79 -25.12
CA GLU A 824 0.94 24.74 -26.13
C GLU A 824 1.80 23.57 -25.68
N LEU A 825 1.22 22.36 -25.70
CA LEU A 825 1.92 21.12 -25.38
C LEU A 825 3.09 20.91 -26.35
N LYS A 826 4.32 20.94 -25.81
CA LYS A 826 5.56 20.58 -26.51
C LYS A 826 5.93 19.12 -26.26
N VAL A 827 5.72 18.66 -25.04
CA VAL A 827 5.79 17.25 -24.68
C VAL A 827 4.35 16.76 -24.53
N PRO A 828 3.90 15.76 -25.32
CA PRO A 828 2.53 15.28 -25.23
C PRO A 828 2.27 14.60 -23.88
N ALA A 829 1.02 14.66 -23.41
CA ALA A 829 0.60 13.99 -22.19
C ALA A 829 0.48 12.47 -22.41
N LEU A 830 1.64 11.81 -22.40
CA LEU A 830 1.80 10.36 -22.61
C LEU A 830 2.72 9.73 -21.56
N TYR A 831 3.24 10.50 -20.59
CA TYR A 831 4.12 10.02 -19.53
C TYR A 831 3.35 9.90 -18.21
N GLY A 832 3.85 9.10 -17.26
CA GLY A 832 3.32 8.99 -15.90
C GLY A 832 4.07 9.85 -14.87
N GLU A 833 5.36 10.14 -15.10
CA GLU A 833 6.12 11.14 -14.33
C GLU A 833 7.28 11.75 -15.13
N PHE A 834 7.68 12.99 -14.81
CA PHE A 834 8.95 13.64 -15.19
C PHE A 834 9.85 13.93 -13.98
N ASN A 835 10.86 13.10 -13.73
CA ASN A 835 11.60 13.11 -12.47
C ASN A 835 13.12 12.99 -12.66
N PRO A 836 13.91 14.06 -12.42
CA PRO A 836 13.50 15.43 -12.11
C PRO A 836 13.04 16.22 -13.35
N PHE A 837 12.06 17.11 -13.17
CA PHE A 837 11.51 17.96 -14.22
C PHE A 837 12.58 18.87 -14.88
N PHE A 838 12.72 18.73 -16.21
CA PHE A 838 13.71 19.35 -17.12
C PHE A 838 14.91 20.06 -16.47
N VAL A 839 15.96 19.27 -16.20
CA VAL A 839 17.27 19.73 -15.73
C VAL A 839 17.87 20.76 -16.68
N GLN A 840 18.44 21.84 -16.11
CA GLN A 840 19.06 22.95 -16.84
C GLN A 840 20.57 22.99 -16.58
N PRO A 841 21.38 23.47 -17.53
CA PRO A 841 21.01 24.00 -18.85
C PRO A 841 20.78 22.93 -19.93
N GLU A 842 21.00 21.65 -19.65
CA GLU A 842 20.97 20.58 -20.66
C GLU A 842 19.58 20.36 -21.31
N GLY A 843 18.51 20.72 -20.61
CA GLY A 843 17.14 20.57 -21.08
C GLY A 843 16.63 19.14 -21.11
N LEU A 844 17.05 18.31 -20.15
CA LEU A 844 16.80 16.87 -20.12
C LEU A 844 15.90 16.46 -18.95
N ALA A 845 15.00 15.51 -19.19
CA ALA A 845 14.20 14.87 -18.16
C ALA A 845 14.24 13.35 -18.32
N ARG A 846 14.22 12.65 -17.19
CA ARG A 846 13.91 11.21 -17.12
C ARG A 846 12.39 11.10 -16.96
N ALA A 847 11.75 10.38 -17.88
CA ALA A 847 10.31 10.32 -18.01
C ALA A 847 9.82 8.86 -18.02
N TYR A 848 8.72 8.54 -17.35
CA TYR A 848 8.12 7.20 -17.36
C TYR A 848 7.00 7.11 -18.40
N ASP A 849 6.99 6.13 -19.31
CA ASP A 849 5.97 6.01 -20.36
C ASP A 849 4.82 5.02 -20.04
N GLY A 850 4.96 4.25 -18.97
CA GLY A 850 4.07 3.15 -18.56
C GLY A 850 4.74 1.78 -18.61
N ALA A 851 5.62 1.55 -19.59
CA ALA A 851 6.42 0.33 -19.71
C ALA A 851 7.81 0.51 -19.09
N GLY A 852 8.43 1.68 -19.24
CA GLY A 852 9.76 1.96 -18.74
C GLY A 852 10.09 3.45 -18.63
N TYR A 853 11.28 3.73 -18.09
CA TYR A 853 11.84 5.07 -18.09
C TYR A 853 12.57 5.35 -19.41
N ARG A 854 12.52 6.60 -19.88
CA ARG A 854 13.29 7.12 -21.02
C ARG A 854 13.90 8.46 -20.68
N LEU A 855 15.08 8.75 -21.23
CA LEU A 855 15.67 10.09 -21.21
C LEU A 855 15.17 10.88 -22.43
N ILE A 856 14.50 12.00 -22.17
CA ILE A 856 13.90 12.89 -23.19
C ILE A 856 14.48 14.32 -23.15
N ASP A 857 14.43 15.01 -24.28
CA ASP A 857 14.68 16.44 -24.39
C ASP A 857 13.39 17.29 -24.20
N GLN A 858 13.53 18.62 -24.20
CA GLN A 858 12.41 19.58 -24.14
C GLN A 858 11.39 19.49 -25.31
N ASN A 859 11.63 18.64 -26.32
CA ASN A 859 10.71 18.36 -27.42
C ASN A 859 10.02 16.99 -27.27
N GLY A 860 10.23 16.29 -26.15
CA GLY A 860 9.74 14.93 -25.92
C GLY A 860 10.52 13.85 -26.69
N LYS A 861 11.63 14.20 -27.35
CA LYS A 861 12.41 13.26 -28.15
C LYS A 861 13.25 12.39 -27.23
N THR A 862 13.07 11.07 -27.32
CA THR A 862 13.97 10.09 -26.68
C THR A 862 15.39 10.22 -27.24
N LEU A 863 16.39 10.22 -26.36
CA LEU A 863 17.81 10.40 -26.72
C LEU A 863 18.61 9.09 -26.79
N LEU A 864 18.20 8.07 -26.03
CA LEU A 864 18.89 6.79 -25.91
C LEU A 864 17.88 5.64 -25.92
N ASP A 865 17.98 4.75 -26.90
CA ASP A 865 16.96 3.70 -27.15
C ASP A 865 17.05 2.48 -26.22
N GLY A 866 18.14 2.34 -25.43
CA GLY A 866 18.44 1.12 -24.66
C GLY A 866 18.95 1.33 -23.23
N ARG A 867 19.10 2.58 -22.76
CA ARG A 867 19.39 2.94 -21.37
C ARG A 867 18.55 4.17 -21.02
N GLY A 868 17.32 3.94 -20.55
CA GLY A 868 16.31 5.00 -20.40
C GLY A 868 16.05 5.46 -18.96
N ASP A 869 16.50 4.71 -17.97
CA ASP A 869 16.39 4.97 -16.53
C ASP A 869 17.35 6.05 -15.99
N GLY A 870 18.29 6.49 -16.84
CA GLY A 870 19.37 7.40 -16.48
C GLY A 870 18.88 8.79 -16.07
N THR A 871 19.46 9.30 -14.98
CA THR A 871 19.10 10.61 -14.44
C THR A 871 20.12 11.68 -14.86
N PRO A 872 19.70 12.78 -15.52
CA PRO A 872 20.63 13.83 -15.95
C PRO A 872 21.18 14.65 -14.78
N LEU A 873 22.46 15.02 -14.86
CA LEU A 873 23.20 15.79 -13.86
C LEU A 873 23.33 17.26 -14.28
N ALA A 874 22.78 18.18 -13.48
CA ALA A 874 22.63 19.59 -13.81
C ALA A 874 23.96 20.33 -13.97
N GLY A 875 24.16 20.97 -15.13
CA GLY A 875 25.38 21.73 -15.42
C GLY A 875 26.64 20.88 -15.56
N MET A 876 26.50 19.56 -15.78
CA MET A 876 27.61 18.62 -15.97
C MET A 876 27.64 18.00 -17.36
N GLN A 877 26.55 18.07 -18.13
CA GLN A 877 26.35 17.33 -19.39
C GLN A 877 26.58 15.81 -19.22
N ARG A 878 26.11 15.24 -18.10
CA ARG A 878 26.24 13.80 -17.77
C ARG A 878 24.91 13.18 -17.40
N ILE A 879 24.83 11.87 -17.55
CA ILE A 879 23.69 11.05 -17.10
C ILE A 879 24.24 9.99 -16.15
N VAL A 880 23.56 9.76 -15.02
CA VAL A 880 23.91 8.68 -14.08
C VAL A 880 22.87 7.56 -14.11
N TYR A 881 23.35 6.32 -14.21
CA TYR A 881 22.58 5.08 -14.12
C TYR A 881 22.90 4.36 -12.81
N GLN A 882 22.12 3.34 -12.46
CA GLN A 882 22.47 2.39 -11.39
C GLN A 882 22.59 0.98 -11.98
N ASP A 883 23.59 0.23 -11.55
CA ASP A 883 23.68 -1.22 -11.75
C ASP A 883 24.17 -1.91 -10.45
N ASP A 884 24.28 -3.24 -10.47
CA ASP A 884 24.70 -4.04 -9.32
C ASP A 884 26.10 -3.67 -8.79
N GLY A 885 26.93 -3.01 -9.61
CA GLY A 885 28.24 -2.48 -9.23
C GLY A 885 28.22 -1.06 -8.68
N GLY A 886 27.13 -0.30 -8.85
CA GLY A 886 26.92 1.03 -8.26
C GLY A 886 26.42 2.10 -9.24
N SER A 887 26.74 3.36 -8.96
CA SER A 887 26.37 4.49 -9.82
C SER A 887 27.32 4.67 -11.01
N VAL A 888 26.76 4.69 -12.22
CA VAL A 888 27.51 4.75 -13.48
C VAL A 888 27.31 6.09 -14.17
N MET A 889 28.34 6.93 -14.22
CA MET A 889 28.30 8.24 -14.88
C MET A 889 28.71 8.10 -16.36
N THR A 890 27.92 8.72 -17.24
CA THR A 890 28.07 8.62 -18.70
C THR A 890 28.01 9.99 -19.38
N ASP A 891 28.50 10.06 -20.62
CA ASP A 891 28.25 11.19 -21.52
C ASP A 891 26.81 11.17 -22.07
N LEU A 892 26.40 12.22 -22.77
CA LEU A 892 25.06 12.33 -23.38
C LEU A 892 24.83 11.35 -24.56
N ARG A 893 25.75 10.42 -24.83
CA ARG A 893 25.63 9.33 -25.81
C ARG A 893 25.58 7.95 -25.12
N GLY A 894 25.62 7.90 -23.80
CA GLY A 894 25.59 6.66 -22.99
C GLY A 894 26.96 5.99 -22.81
N ASN A 895 28.07 6.58 -23.24
CA ASN A 895 29.41 6.04 -23.01
C ASN A 895 29.80 6.19 -21.53
N GLU A 896 30.30 5.13 -20.89
CA GLU A 896 30.77 5.18 -19.49
C GLU A 896 32.00 6.09 -19.36
N VAL A 897 31.87 7.12 -18.51
CA VAL A 897 32.93 8.10 -18.19
C VAL A 897 33.60 7.72 -16.87
N ALA A 898 32.82 7.35 -15.86
CA ALA A 898 33.31 6.87 -14.58
C ALA A 898 32.25 6.09 -13.81
N ARG A 899 32.71 5.32 -12.82
CA ARG A 899 31.90 4.46 -11.97
C ARG A 899 32.20 4.74 -10.51
N VAL A 900 31.15 4.86 -9.70
CA VAL A 900 31.24 5.03 -8.25
C VAL A 900 30.59 3.81 -7.60
N PRO A 901 31.39 2.90 -7.00
CA PRO A 901 30.91 1.74 -6.28
C PRO A 901 29.78 2.03 -5.28
N GLY A 902 28.90 1.05 -5.11
CA GLY A 902 27.74 1.14 -4.22
C GLY A 902 26.52 1.77 -4.87
N SER A 903 25.35 1.18 -4.65
CA SER A 903 24.07 1.60 -5.21
C SER A 903 23.69 3.01 -4.73
N TYR A 904 23.21 3.86 -5.64
CA TYR A 904 22.81 5.25 -5.37
C TYR A 904 23.93 6.16 -4.80
N SER A 905 25.20 5.77 -4.95
CA SER A 905 26.34 6.50 -4.37
C SER A 905 26.49 7.94 -4.89
N VAL A 906 26.06 8.22 -6.13
CA VAL A 906 26.03 9.59 -6.70
C VAL A 906 24.71 10.29 -6.35
N ARG A 907 24.78 11.41 -5.62
CA ARG A 907 23.61 12.20 -5.19
C ARG A 907 23.16 13.18 -6.27
N TYR A 908 22.57 12.64 -7.34
CA TYR A 908 22.18 13.38 -8.55
C TYR A 908 21.40 14.70 -8.31
N ARG A 909 20.54 14.76 -7.28
CA ARG A 909 19.75 15.97 -6.93
C ARG A 909 20.61 17.17 -6.53
N PHE A 910 21.87 16.95 -6.16
CA PHE A 910 22.83 17.98 -5.76
C PHE A 910 23.90 18.27 -6.83
N ALA A 911 23.74 17.73 -8.05
CA ALA A 911 24.58 18.10 -9.19
C ALA A 911 24.49 19.60 -9.48
N SER A 912 25.64 20.27 -9.57
CA SER A 912 25.73 21.73 -9.61
C SER A 912 27.15 22.20 -9.92
N GLU A 913 27.28 23.33 -10.64
CA GLU A 913 28.57 24.01 -10.89
C GLU A 913 29.70 23.09 -11.42
N GLY A 914 29.33 22.05 -12.18
CA GLY A 914 30.27 21.09 -12.80
C GLY A 914 30.65 19.87 -11.94
N VAL A 915 30.09 19.75 -10.72
CA VAL A 915 30.35 18.66 -9.76
C VAL A 915 29.07 18.03 -9.21
N VAL A 916 29.18 16.84 -8.62
CA VAL A 916 28.10 16.20 -7.85
C VAL A 916 28.67 15.54 -6.58
N PRO A 917 27.95 15.57 -5.44
CA PRO A 917 28.34 14.80 -4.27
C PRO A 917 28.24 13.29 -4.51
N TYR A 918 29.22 12.55 -4.01
CA TYR A 918 29.21 11.08 -4.02
C TYR A 918 29.61 10.50 -2.67
N SER A 919 29.04 9.36 -2.28
CA SER A 919 29.45 8.60 -1.09
C SER A 919 30.65 7.69 -1.39
N GLY A 920 31.58 7.59 -0.45
CA GLY A 920 32.81 6.82 -0.60
C GLY A 920 32.65 5.30 -0.57
N ASP A 921 33.55 4.62 -1.29
CA ASP A 921 33.63 3.15 -1.31
C ASP A 921 33.95 2.59 0.10
N GLY A 922 33.39 1.42 0.44
CA GLY A 922 33.77 0.67 1.64
C GLY A 922 33.01 1.00 2.93
N GLY A 923 31.75 1.44 2.86
CA GLY A 923 30.83 1.46 4.01
C GLY A 923 31.17 2.49 5.10
N ASN A 924 31.75 3.63 4.72
CA ASN A 924 32.07 4.73 5.65
C ASN A 924 31.03 5.86 5.68
N ASP A 925 30.01 5.78 4.81
CA ASP A 925 28.91 6.75 4.61
C ASP A 925 29.34 8.22 4.42
N ARG A 926 30.59 8.46 4.01
CA ARG A 926 31.14 9.82 3.87
C ARG A 926 31.06 10.33 2.45
N TYR A 927 30.87 11.64 2.34
CA TYR A 927 30.67 12.33 1.09
C TYR A 927 31.92 13.09 0.64
N GLY A 928 32.13 13.10 -0.67
CA GLY A 928 33.11 13.90 -1.41
C GLY A 928 32.49 14.45 -2.71
N PHE A 929 33.28 15.10 -3.55
CA PHE A 929 32.84 15.65 -4.85
C PHE A 929 33.56 14.97 -6.02
N VAL A 930 32.79 14.62 -7.04
CA VAL A 930 33.28 14.13 -8.34
C VAL A 930 32.87 15.11 -9.44
N ASP A 931 33.79 15.41 -10.37
CA ASP A 931 33.55 16.32 -11.49
C ASP A 931 32.94 15.62 -12.71
N ALA A 932 32.59 16.39 -13.74
CA ALA A 932 32.08 15.86 -15.01
C ALA A 932 33.11 15.04 -15.81
N ALA A 933 34.40 15.00 -15.43
CA ALA A 933 35.38 14.07 -16.00
C ALA A 933 35.47 12.75 -15.19
N GLY A 934 34.63 12.58 -14.17
CA GLY A 934 34.65 11.41 -13.28
C GLY A 934 35.78 11.45 -12.24
N LYS A 935 36.52 12.55 -12.16
CA LYS A 935 37.64 12.71 -11.23
C LYS A 935 37.12 13.12 -9.86
N ARG A 936 37.52 12.36 -8.84
CA ARG A 936 37.26 12.65 -7.42
C ARG A 936 38.07 13.89 -7.02
N ILE A 937 37.45 15.06 -7.01
CA ILE A 937 38.07 16.36 -6.67
C ILE A 937 38.20 16.50 -5.15
N VAL A 938 37.18 16.12 -4.40
CA VAL A 938 37.18 16.09 -2.93
C VAL A 938 36.94 14.65 -2.48
N GLY A 939 37.79 14.14 -1.59
CA GLY A 939 37.68 12.78 -1.05
C GLY A 939 36.49 12.58 -0.10
N PRO A 940 36.06 11.34 0.16
CA PRO A 940 34.90 11.04 0.99
C PRO A 940 35.26 11.23 2.47
N HIS A 941 35.03 12.43 2.99
CA HIS A 941 35.55 12.85 4.30
C HIS A 941 34.50 13.45 5.23
N PHE A 942 33.38 13.94 4.67
CA PHE A 942 32.31 14.67 5.35
C PHE A 942 31.12 13.77 5.66
N ASP A 943 30.36 14.05 6.72
CA ASP A 943 29.20 13.23 7.10
C ASP A 943 27.99 13.44 6.17
N TRP A 944 27.92 14.57 5.48
CA TRP A 944 26.95 14.92 4.44
C TRP A 944 27.49 16.12 3.65
N LEU A 945 27.14 16.22 2.36
CA LEU A 945 27.43 17.36 1.49
C LEU A 945 26.18 17.77 0.69
N GLY A 946 25.91 19.07 0.65
CA GLY A 946 24.93 19.69 -0.24
C GLY A 946 25.49 19.96 -1.65
N PRO A 947 24.72 20.62 -2.53
CA PRO A 947 25.22 21.12 -3.82
C PRO A 947 26.30 22.19 -3.66
N LEU A 948 27.09 22.40 -4.71
CA LEU A 948 27.99 23.55 -4.83
C LEU A 948 27.21 24.75 -5.38
N ARG A 949 27.24 25.86 -4.63
CA ARG A 949 26.58 27.12 -4.98
C ARG A 949 27.49 28.30 -4.69
N ASN A 950 27.68 29.19 -5.66
CA ASN A 950 28.62 30.29 -5.57
C ASN A 950 30.06 29.82 -5.19
N GLY A 951 30.45 28.61 -5.62
CA GLY A 951 31.74 27.99 -5.28
C GLY A 951 31.86 27.39 -3.87
N LEU A 952 30.77 27.38 -3.09
CA LEU A 952 30.71 26.83 -1.73
C LEU A 952 29.64 25.75 -1.59
N ALA A 953 29.91 24.68 -0.83
CA ALA A 953 28.95 23.63 -0.54
C ALA A 953 28.75 23.47 0.97
N VAL A 954 27.49 23.28 1.40
CA VAL A 954 27.19 22.94 2.80
C VAL A 954 27.85 21.60 3.14
N ALA A 955 28.58 21.55 4.25
CA ALA A 955 29.23 20.34 4.74
C ALA A 955 28.87 20.08 6.21
N GLN A 956 28.34 18.88 6.47
CA GLN A 956 28.04 18.41 7.82
C GLN A 956 29.27 17.70 8.42
N ARG A 957 29.50 17.94 9.71
CA ARG A 957 30.44 17.21 10.55
C ARG A 957 29.75 16.79 11.86
N LYS A 958 29.80 15.50 12.19
CA LYS A 958 29.43 15.01 13.52
C LYS A 958 30.53 15.39 14.53
N GLN A 959 30.14 16.02 15.63
CA GLN A 959 30.98 16.34 16.78
C GLN A 959 30.37 15.71 18.05
N ARG A 960 31.13 15.68 19.16
CA ARG A 960 30.62 15.17 20.45
C ARG A 960 29.44 15.99 20.99
N THR A 961 29.28 17.22 20.52
CA THR A 961 28.19 18.16 20.83
C THR A 961 26.99 18.06 19.89
N GLY A 962 27.01 17.20 18.87
CA GLY A 962 25.92 17.02 17.90
C GLY A 962 26.37 17.17 16.44
N LYS A 963 25.40 17.37 15.53
CA LYS A 963 25.67 17.75 14.13
C LYS A 963 26.09 19.23 14.10
N GLN A 964 27.15 19.56 13.37
CA GLN A 964 27.50 20.95 13.04
C GLN A 964 27.73 21.11 11.54
N PHE A 965 27.38 22.27 11.03
CA PHE A 965 27.44 22.61 9.62
C PHE A 965 28.36 23.80 9.38
N GLY A 966 29.10 23.74 8.27
CA GLY A 966 29.91 24.83 7.73
C GLY A 966 29.92 24.73 6.20
N TYR A 967 30.80 25.47 5.54
CA TYR A 967 30.86 25.49 4.08
C TYR A 967 32.27 25.19 3.58
N ILE A 968 32.37 24.28 2.61
CA ILE A 968 33.63 23.89 1.98
C ILE A 968 33.77 24.43 0.55
N ASP A 969 35.02 24.62 0.14
CA ASP A 969 35.40 24.83 -1.25
C ASP A 969 35.77 23.50 -1.95
N LEU A 970 36.05 23.56 -3.26
CA LEU A 970 36.54 22.42 -4.04
C LEU A 970 37.99 22.00 -3.72
N SER A 971 38.67 22.64 -2.76
CA SER A 971 39.92 22.11 -2.17
C SER A 971 39.66 21.13 -1.02
N GLY A 972 38.39 20.92 -0.65
CA GLY A 972 37.99 20.08 0.48
C GLY A 972 38.27 20.73 1.83
N ARG A 973 38.39 22.07 1.88
CA ARG A 973 38.64 22.84 3.10
C ARG A 973 37.41 23.64 3.47
N TYR A 974 37.16 23.78 4.77
CA TYR A 974 36.15 24.71 5.26
C TYR A 974 36.60 26.14 4.99
N ALA A 975 35.92 26.81 4.05
CA ALA A 975 36.01 28.26 3.85
C ALA A 975 35.28 29.00 4.98
N ILE A 976 34.16 28.44 5.42
CA ILE A 976 33.43 28.85 6.63
C ILE A 976 33.43 27.65 7.60
N PRO A 977 34.01 27.78 8.82
CA PRO A 977 34.17 26.65 9.74
C PRO A 977 32.82 26.05 10.19
N PRO A 978 32.78 24.76 10.59
CA PRO A 978 31.54 24.12 11.01
C PRO A 978 31.14 24.57 12.42
N LEU A 979 30.38 25.66 12.49
CA LEU A 979 29.92 26.32 13.72
C LEU A 979 28.38 26.34 13.86
N PHE A 980 27.65 26.19 12.76
CA PHE A 980 26.19 26.31 12.73
C PHE A 980 25.51 25.02 13.19
N SER A 981 24.36 25.14 13.86
CA SER A 981 23.51 23.98 14.22
C SER A 981 22.67 23.49 13.04
N TRP A 982 22.40 24.36 12.07
CA TRP A 982 21.83 24.05 10.76
C TRP A 982 22.33 25.04 9.70
N ALA A 983 22.40 24.62 8.43
CA ALA A 983 22.80 25.47 7.31
C ALA A 983 22.09 25.06 6.01
N GLY A 984 21.62 26.05 5.25
CA GLY A 984 21.09 25.90 3.90
C GLY A 984 22.08 26.30 2.80
N ASP A 985 21.72 26.05 1.55
CA ASP A 985 22.54 26.34 0.38
C ASP A 985 22.74 27.84 0.13
N PHE A 986 23.81 28.19 -0.60
CA PHE A 986 24.00 29.57 -1.08
C PHE A 986 23.07 29.90 -2.26
N HIS A 987 22.44 31.07 -2.18
CA HIS A 987 21.62 31.67 -3.21
C HIS A 987 22.00 33.16 -3.36
N GLU A 988 22.45 33.54 -4.55
CA GLU A 988 23.04 34.85 -4.84
C GLU A 988 24.09 35.32 -3.82
N GLU A 989 25.01 34.47 -3.36
CA GLU A 989 26.04 34.82 -2.37
C GLU A 989 25.51 35.10 -0.94
N ARG A 990 24.24 34.76 -0.63
CA ARG A 990 23.76 34.59 0.75
C ARG A 990 23.37 33.15 1.03
N ALA A 991 23.57 32.68 2.25
CA ALA A 991 22.96 31.46 2.76
C ALA A 991 22.22 31.73 4.08
N LEU A 992 21.24 30.90 4.42
CA LEU A 992 20.60 30.94 5.74
C LEU A 992 21.22 29.87 6.65
N VAL A 993 21.50 30.24 7.90
CA VAL A 993 22.09 29.37 8.93
C VAL A 993 21.39 29.56 10.26
N ARG A 994 21.51 28.58 11.16
CA ARG A 994 21.10 28.71 12.57
C ARG A 994 22.33 28.60 13.48
N GLN A 995 22.52 29.57 14.37
CA GLN A 995 23.61 29.62 15.35
C GLN A 995 23.10 30.13 16.70
N ASP A 996 23.54 29.53 17.80
CA ASP A 996 23.29 29.99 19.18
C ASP A 996 21.81 30.25 19.52
N GLY A 997 20.89 29.50 18.89
CA GLY A 997 19.44 29.62 19.06
C GLY A 997 18.74 30.58 18.08
N TYR A 998 19.48 31.25 17.19
CA TYR A 998 18.95 32.27 16.28
C TYR A 998 19.24 31.95 14.81
N THR A 999 18.33 32.40 13.95
CA THR A 999 18.43 32.24 12.49
C THR A 999 19.10 33.49 11.88
N GLN A 1000 19.96 33.30 10.88
CA GLN A 1000 20.75 34.39 10.27
C GLN A 1000 20.94 34.17 8.77
N PHE A 1001 20.91 35.26 7.98
CA PHE A 1001 21.49 35.28 6.64
C PHE A 1001 22.96 35.68 6.73
N ILE A 1002 23.85 34.91 6.11
CA ILE A 1002 25.30 35.17 6.04
C ILE A 1002 25.77 35.44 4.61
N ASP A 1003 26.91 36.12 4.46
CA ASP A 1003 27.65 36.23 3.19
C ASP A 1003 28.57 35.01 2.93
N THR A 1004 29.27 35.00 1.80
CA THR A 1004 30.22 33.92 1.41
C THR A 1004 31.48 33.82 2.27
N LYS A 1005 31.65 34.67 3.28
CA LYS A 1005 32.69 34.56 4.33
C LYS A 1005 32.13 34.06 5.66
N GLY A 1006 30.81 33.98 5.80
CA GLY A 1006 30.14 33.73 7.08
C GLY A 1006 29.88 35.00 7.91
N GLU A 1007 30.02 36.20 7.34
CA GLU A 1007 29.64 37.43 8.04
C GLU A 1007 28.10 37.59 8.04
N PRO A 1008 27.44 37.84 9.19
CA PRO A 1008 25.99 37.99 9.25
C PRO A 1008 25.53 39.30 8.58
N LEU A 1009 24.56 39.17 7.68
CA LEU A 1009 23.91 40.26 6.95
C LEU A 1009 22.59 40.68 7.59
N ALA A 1010 21.80 39.69 8.05
CA ALA A 1010 20.56 39.88 8.78
C ALA A 1010 20.41 38.79 9.85
N THR A 1011 20.01 39.16 11.07
CA THR A 1011 19.87 38.24 12.20
C THR A 1011 18.46 38.33 12.80
N PHE A 1012 17.78 37.20 12.91
CA PHE A 1012 16.40 37.09 13.37
C PHE A 1012 16.38 36.71 14.86
N VAL A 1013 15.83 37.59 15.70
CA VAL A 1013 15.82 37.46 17.18
C VAL A 1013 14.47 37.83 17.75
N MET A 1014 14.09 37.25 18.89
CA MET A 1014 12.94 37.74 19.65
C MET A 1014 13.38 38.93 20.52
N VAL A 1015 12.73 40.07 20.33
CA VAL A 1015 12.83 41.23 21.22
C VAL A 1015 11.42 41.58 21.65
N CYS A 1016 11.13 41.43 22.94
CA CYS A 1016 9.82 41.77 23.54
C CYS A 1016 8.65 41.21 22.73
N ASP A 1017 8.68 39.89 22.58
CA ASP A 1017 7.63 39.11 21.92
C ASP A 1017 7.42 39.45 20.43
N THR A 1018 8.33 40.24 19.83
CA THR A 1018 8.35 40.60 18.41
C THR A 1018 9.53 39.94 17.71
N LEU A 1019 9.27 39.22 16.60
CA LEU A 1019 10.32 38.68 15.73
C LEU A 1019 11.00 39.84 15.01
N THR A 1020 12.19 40.19 15.50
CA THR A 1020 12.94 41.39 15.16
C THR A 1020 14.13 41.04 14.28
N ILE A 1021 14.36 41.84 13.25
CA ILE A 1021 15.46 41.68 12.30
C ILE A 1021 16.52 42.73 12.62
N LEU A 1022 17.75 42.26 12.87
CA LEU A 1022 18.93 43.11 13.08
C LEU A 1022 19.76 43.18 11.80
N ASP A 1023 20.33 44.35 11.51
CA ASP A 1023 21.34 44.53 10.47
C ASP A 1023 22.70 43.94 10.88
N ARG A 1024 23.65 43.89 9.94
CA ARG A 1024 25.05 43.47 10.15
C ARG A 1024 25.83 44.20 11.27
N LEU A 1025 25.29 45.28 11.85
CA LEU A 1025 25.88 46.02 12.97
C LEU A 1025 25.15 45.73 14.30
N GLY A 1026 24.10 44.92 14.28
CA GLY A 1026 23.27 44.59 15.45
C GLY A 1026 22.18 45.61 15.76
N ARG A 1027 21.87 46.50 14.81
CA ARG A 1027 20.82 47.53 14.96
C ARG A 1027 19.52 47.03 14.34
N ILE A 1028 18.39 47.42 14.89
CA ILE A 1028 17.08 46.96 14.41
C ILE A 1028 16.82 47.50 13.00
N SER A 1029 16.77 46.62 12.00
CA SER A 1029 16.34 46.93 10.63
C SER A 1029 14.83 46.77 10.45
N TRP A 1030 14.21 45.88 11.24
CA TRP A 1030 12.75 45.75 11.35
C TRP A 1030 12.32 45.24 12.75
N PRO A 1031 11.25 45.78 13.38
CA PRO A 1031 10.44 46.92 12.94
C PRO A 1031 11.19 48.26 13.07
N GLN A 1032 10.86 49.24 12.22
CA GLN A 1032 11.45 50.59 12.32
C GLN A 1032 10.87 51.42 13.48
N GLN A 1033 9.76 50.99 14.08
CA GLN A 1033 9.16 51.64 15.26
C GLN A 1033 9.86 51.19 16.55
N LYS A 1034 10.08 52.12 17.47
CA LYS A 1034 10.70 51.84 18.76
C LYS A 1034 9.72 51.10 19.68
N MET A 1035 9.96 49.81 19.90
CA MET A 1035 9.22 48.98 20.85
C MET A 1035 9.24 49.60 22.27
N SER A 1036 8.12 49.48 22.99
CA SER A 1036 7.84 50.16 24.27
C SER A 1036 8.51 49.52 25.50
N CYS A 1037 9.21 48.41 25.33
CA CYS A 1037 9.70 47.55 26.40
C CYS A 1037 11.14 47.88 26.87
N PRO A 1038 11.55 47.43 28.08
CA PRO A 1038 12.91 47.67 28.59
C PRO A 1038 14.03 47.03 27.74
N ALA A 1039 13.82 45.85 27.17
CA ALA A 1039 14.88 45.14 26.43
C ALA A 1039 15.19 45.80 25.08
N ALA A 1040 14.20 46.38 24.39
CA ALA A 1040 14.42 47.16 23.16
C ALA A 1040 15.27 48.42 23.42
N GLY A 1041 15.28 48.93 24.66
CA GLY A 1041 16.17 50.02 25.08
C GLY A 1041 17.67 49.71 25.00
N LYS A 1042 18.06 48.44 24.80
CA LYS A 1042 19.44 48.01 24.55
C LYS A 1042 19.87 48.16 23.08
N PHE A 1043 18.94 48.37 22.15
CA PHE A 1043 19.19 48.34 20.71
C PHE A 1043 18.99 49.72 20.07
N GLU A 1044 19.88 50.07 19.14
CA GLU A 1044 19.68 51.21 18.26
C GLU A 1044 18.80 50.81 17.07
N LEU A 1045 17.97 51.73 16.58
CA LEU A 1045 17.33 51.60 15.28
C LEU A 1045 18.39 51.81 14.19
N ALA A 1046 18.31 51.06 13.09
CA ALA A 1046 19.05 51.41 11.88
C ALA A 1046 18.54 52.77 11.33
N PRO A 1047 19.43 53.63 10.77
CA PRO A 1047 19.03 54.92 10.22
C PRO A 1047 18.06 54.73 9.04
N ASP A 1048 17.04 55.59 8.99
CA ASP A 1048 15.82 55.50 8.19
C ASP A 1048 15.91 54.59 6.95
N ASN A 1049 15.24 53.44 7.02
CA ASN A 1049 14.95 52.60 5.85
C ASN A 1049 13.84 53.25 5.02
N ALA A 1050 14.12 54.45 4.48
CA ALA A 1050 13.20 55.38 3.80
C ALA A 1050 12.62 54.90 2.44
N LYS A 1051 12.49 53.58 2.28
CA LYS A 1051 11.74 52.89 1.21
C LYS A 1051 10.59 52.03 1.76
N ALA A 1052 10.56 51.73 3.06
CA ALA A 1052 9.59 50.81 3.66
C ALA A 1052 8.28 51.49 4.13
N GLU A 1053 8.24 52.82 4.25
CA GLU A 1053 7.06 53.56 4.75
C GLU A 1053 6.10 54.06 3.65
N GLN A 1054 6.24 53.60 2.40
CA GLN A 1054 5.40 54.05 1.28
C GLN A 1054 4.53 52.94 0.66
N GLN A 1055 3.23 53.05 0.96
CA GLN A 1055 2.06 52.49 0.25
C GLN A 1055 1.73 51.00 0.50
#